data_AF-A0A818EM73-F1
#
_entry.id   AF-A0A818EM73-F1
#
_cell.length_a   1.000
_cell.length_b   1.000
_cell.length_c   1.000
_cell.angle_alpha   90.00
_cell.angle_beta   90.00
_cell.angle_gamma   90.00
#
_symmetry.space_group_name_H-M   'P 1'
#
loop_
_entity.id
_entity.type
_entity.pdbx_description
1 polymer ?
#
loop_
_entity_poly.entity_id
_entity_poly.type
_entity_poly.pdbx_seq_one_letter_code
_entity_poly.pdbx_strand_id
1 'polypeptide(L)'
;MIEQFHKQSFFWDYLLNFDATLKQCGDLSQLWYREFYLELTMGRKIQFPIEMSMPWILADHILESIKQPMIEYVFYPMDLYNDAAMHALLVFRKQFLYDEIEAEVNLCFDQLVFKLSDKIFTHFKCLAACMLLDKRYRSECHMNGIKVVFPSANRYDSLLKQRHIQLLGRSIDLTFLLTQRLTLSFKKSLETAIQRFESVNITGVIELQCLLEVNRLTHELLSSYLILDNFESIISEVNHSVSSALGRITLHIFWELTYDFLPHYCYNGSTNRFVKTQQPHVNETRREKMIREIPDVQLYGTRELNQAYDIVNNLYRGFVGVQHFRTMTRLLGYQGIAVVIQEMLKVVKNLLDKTIREFVEKLRTCMPKQCKLPRSDYGSPAILQYYLHQLHEIIHYPTLQDVFHCFRELGNAILFFLMIEQSLSQEEIKDLLQAAPFQNLIPRPYAKEGESLEAKIRRLEAKYAAMSLVNIIKKLGTEKQGKLVEESDLLTRERLCIGLTTFEVMLDRIRSFLLDDPIWTNNPSSAISSNISPLSNIDDTHDFHRIWSALQFIYCLPTRHENDMNVEQLYGEGLNFAGCTIIRLLNEHRKFETYDFTYHLFKINRSDQKEDEVKNVSLPTFTERIRKFQILNQQIFACLNKYLCHTTTDEIPVEQVKCLTPMTLQTIQSSIPIYQHNRLPGTTSEC
;
A
#
# COMPACT_ATOMS: atom_id res chain seq x y z
N MET A 1 88.57 -13.06 15.46
CA MET A 1 87.86 -14.35 15.35
C MET A 1 87.19 -14.73 16.68
N ILE A 2 87.92 -14.80 17.80
CA ILE A 2 87.34 -15.15 19.12
C ILE A 2 86.31 -14.12 19.62
N GLU A 3 86.59 -12.81 19.53
CA GLU A 3 85.63 -11.77 19.95
C GLU A 3 84.35 -11.77 19.10
N GLN A 4 84.47 -12.09 17.81
CA GLN A 4 83.33 -12.19 16.90
C GLN A 4 82.45 -13.38 17.25
N PHE A 5 83.07 -14.53 17.57
CA PHE A 5 82.37 -15.71 18.08
C PHE A 5 81.68 -15.41 19.42
N HIS A 6 82.37 -14.79 20.39
CA HIS A 6 81.81 -14.43 21.69
C HIS A 6 80.59 -13.47 21.58
N LYS A 7 80.65 -12.49 20.68
CA LYS A 7 79.51 -11.58 20.41
C LYS A 7 78.33 -12.30 19.77
N GLN A 8 78.59 -13.27 18.89
CA GLN A 8 77.53 -14.06 18.26
C GLN A 8 76.93 -15.08 19.23
N SER A 9 77.74 -15.68 20.11
CA SER A 9 77.30 -16.70 21.05
C SER A 9 76.48 -16.18 22.22
N PHE A 10 76.53 -14.87 22.50
CA PHE A 10 75.72 -14.24 23.55
C PHE A 10 74.21 -14.49 23.40
N PHE A 11 73.70 -14.51 22.17
CA PHE A 11 72.27 -14.70 21.90
C PHE A 11 71.85 -16.16 21.79
N TRP A 12 72.79 -17.11 21.81
CA TRP A 12 72.46 -18.52 21.56
C TRP A 12 71.55 -19.09 22.63
N ASP A 13 71.74 -18.77 23.90
CA ASP A 13 70.86 -19.26 24.97
C ASP A 13 69.41 -18.76 24.80
N TYR A 14 69.24 -17.51 24.35
CA TYR A 14 67.92 -16.93 24.06
C TYR A 14 67.26 -17.54 22.82
N LEU A 15 68.06 -17.82 21.77
CA LEU A 15 67.60 -18.45 20.54
C LEU A 15 67.30 -19.94 20.73
N LEU A 16 68.06 -20.65 21.56
CA LEU A 16 67.78 -22.04 21.94
C LEU A 16 66.51 -22.11 22.79
N ASN A 17 66.28 -21.13 23.66
CA ASN A 17 65.04 -20.97 24.43
C ASN A 17 64.02 -20.05 23.74
N PHE A 18 63.83 -20.22 22.43
CA PHE A 18 63.05 -19.30 21.62
C PHE A 18 61.64 -19.02 22.16
N ASP A 19 60.89 -20.05 22.58
CA ASP A 19 59.51 -19.88 23.08
C ASP A 19 59.43 -19.01 24.35
N ALA A 20 60.34 -19.23 25.30
CA ALA A 20 60.40 -18.43 26.52
C ALA A 20 60.83 -16.99 26.23
N THR A 21 61.86 -16.81 25.40
CA THR A 21 62.33 -15.48 24.98
C THR A 21 61.25 -14.71 24.23
N LEU A 22 60.52 -15.37 23.33
CA LEU A 22 59.44 -14.75 22.57
C LEU A 22 58.33 -14.23 23.48
N LYS A 23 57.89 -15.04 24.45
CA LYS A 23 56.88 -14.64 25.45
C LYS A 23 57.35 -13.46 26.29
N GLN A 24 58.62 -13.46 26.73
CA GLN A 24 59.19 -12.36 27.49
C GLN A 24 59.29 -11.06 26.69
N CYS A 25 59.66 -11.16 25.40
CA CYS A 25 59.72 -10.00 24.52
C CYS A 25 58.35 -9.41 24.18
N GLY A 26 57.28 -10.23 24.24
CA GLY A 26 55.91 -9.84 23.95
C GLY A 26 55.06 -9.53 25.18
N ASP A 27 55.61 -9.52 26.39
CA ASP A 27 54.83 -9.39 27.62
C ASP A 27 54.26 -7.98 27.81
N LEU A 28 52.93 -7.85 27.67
CA LEU A 28 52.17 -6.62 27.92
C LEU A 28 51.20 -6.78 29.11
N SER A 29 51.36 -7.82 29.94
CA SER A 29 50.48 -8.15 31.07
C SER A 29 50.35 -7.04 32.11
N GLN A 30 51.39 -6.21 32.25
CA GLN A 30 51.47 -5.18 33.29
C GLN A 30 50.52 -3.99 33.08
N LEU A 31 49.91 -3.87 31.90
CA LEU A 31 49.00 -2.77 31.59
C LEU A 31 47.68 -2.82 32.37
N TRP A 32 47.27 -3.99 32.87
CA TRP A 32 46.04 -4.12 33.67
C TRP A 32 46.30 -3.90 35.17
N TYR A 33 47.44 -4.35 35.68
CA TYR A 33 47.72 -4.32 37.12
C TYR A 33 47.90 -2.90 37.66
N ARG A 34 47.31 -2.67 38.85
CA ARG A 34 47.26 -1.34 39.47
C ARG A 34 47.27 -1.36 41.00
N GLU A 35 47.78 -2.44 41.59
CA GLU A 35 47.89 -2.61 43.06
C GLU A 35 48.62 -1.45 43.75
N PHE A 36 49.70 -0.95 43.14
CA PHE A 36 50.43 0.22 43.66
C PHE A 36 49.51 1.43 43.81
N TYR A 37 48.66 1.69 42.81
CA TYR A 37 47.74 2.82 42.84
C TYR A 37 46.56 2.57 43.78
N LEU A 38 46.11 1.32 43.95
CA LEU A 38 45.08 0.96 44.93
C LEU A 38 45.56 1.22 46.35
N GLU A 39 46.79 0.85 46.68
CA GLU A 39 47.41 1.11 47.99
C GLU A 39 47.46 2.62 48.30
N LEU A 40 47.80 3.45 47.30
CA LEU A 40 47.81 4.91 47.44
C LEU A 40 46.42 5.50 47.73
N THR A 41 45.32 4.77 47.48
CA THR A 41 43.98 5.25 47.85
C THR A 41 43.65 5.09 49.33
N MET A 42 44.52 4.47 50.13
CA MET A 42 44.35 4.24 51.57
C MET A 42 42.99 3.59 51.89
N GLY A 43 42.62 2.55 51.14
CA GLY A 43 41.37 1.79 51.33
C GLY A 43 40.10 2.50 50.86
N ARG A 44 40.20 3.69 50.24
CA ARG A 44 39.03 4.41 49.70
C ARG A 44 38.45 3.76 48.45
N LYS A 45 39.27 3.05 47.66
CA LYS A 45 38.82 2.28 46.50
C LYS A 45 39.27 0.84 46.65
N ILE A 46 38.33 -0.07 46.45
CA ILE A 46 38.59 -1.52 46.40
C ILE A 46 39.08 -1.90 45.00
N GLN A 47 38.58 -1.23 43.95
CA GLN A 47 39.06 -1.37 42.58
C GLN A 47 38.76 -0.07 41.78
N PHE A 48 39.45 0.14 40.66
CA PHE A 48 39.18 1.22 39.72
C PHE A 48 38.11 0.81 38.67
N PRO A 49 37.31 1.77 38.17
CA PRO A 49 36.35 1.50 37.10
C PRO A 49 37.05 1.17 35.77
N ILE A 50 36.33 0.53 34.84
CA ILE A 50 36.84 0.12 33.53
C ILE A 50 37.37 1.28 32.68
N GLU A 51 36.83 2.49 32.87
CA GLU A 51 37.28 3.73 32.22
C GLU A 51 38.72 4.11 32.61
N MET A 52 39.26 3.54 33.68
CA MET A 52 40.65 3.70 34.13
C MET A 52 41.51 2.47 33.83
N SER A 53 40.98 1.48 33.11
CA SER A 53 41.68 0.25 32.75
C SER A 53 42.29 0.35 31.37
N MET A 54 43.61 0.21 31.25
CA MET A 54 44.30 0.40 29.97
C MET A 54 43.79 -0.51 28.85
N PRO A 55 43.56 -1.83 29.05
CA PRO A 55 42.99 -2.67 28.00
C PRO A 55 41.64 -2.16 27.49
N TRP A 56 40.74 -1.73 28.39
CA TRP A 56 39.44 -1.19 28.00
C TRP A 56 39.54 0.20 27.37
N ILE A 57 40.35 1.11 27.90
CA ILE A 57 40.55 2.45 27.32
C ILE A 57 40.97 2.34 25.86
N LEU A 58 41.88 1.43 25.54
CA LEU A 58 42.36 1.21 24.17
C LEU A 58 41.27 0.59 23.28
N ALA A 59 40.58 -0.45 23.75
CA ALA A 59 39.49 -1.09 23.02
C ALA A 59 38.33 -0.11 22.76
N ASP A 60 37.93 0.63 23.79
CA ASP A 60 36.83 1.58 23.73
C ASP A 60 37.17 2.79 22.86
N HIS A 61 38.42 3.25 22.89
CA HIS A 61 38.86 4.29 21.96
C HIS A 61 38.73 3.86 20.50
N ILE A 62 39.05 2.61 20.16
CA ILE A 62 38.83 2.08 18.80
C ILE A 62 37.33 2.05 18.49
N LEU A 63 36.51 1.57 19.44
CA LEU A 63 35.06 1.49 19.31
C LEU A 63 34.38 2.84 19.24
N GLU A 64 34.93 3.91 19.79
CA GLU A 64 34.36 5.27 19.73
C GLU A 64 34.90 6.07 18.56
N SER A 65 36.16 5.83 18.17
CA SER A 65 36.83 6.59 17.13
C SER A 65 36.06 6.56 15.79
N ILE A 66 36.10 7.70 15.11
CA ILE A 66 35.58 7.88 13.75
C ILE A 66 36.60 7.36 12.72
N LYS A 67 37.84 7.05 13.15
CA LYS A 67 38.94 6.59 12.28
C LYS A 67 38.78 5.11 11.92
N GLN A 68 38.20 4.90 10.75
CA GLN A 68 37.77 3.60 10.20
C GLN A 68 38.79 2.48 10.06
N PRO A 69 40.11 2.71 9.82
CA PRO A 69 41.01 1.57 9.66
C PRO A 69 41.30 0.83 10.97
N MET A 70 41.00 1.43 12.13
CA MET A 70 41.37 0.86 13.44
C MET A 70 40.42 -0.23 13.93
N ILE A 71 39.21 -0.34 13.35
CA ILE A 71 38.19 -1.26 13.87
C ILE A 71 38.61 -2.73 13.81
N GLU A 72 39.42 -3.10 12.82
CA GLU A 72 39.99 -4.46 12.67
C GLU A 72 40.87 -4.85 13.86
N TYR A 73 41.42 -3.86 14.57
CA TYR A 73 42.37 -4.06 15.65
C TYR A 73 41.72 -4.13 17.03
N VAL A 74 40.38 -4.05 17.14
CA VAL A 74 39.68 -3.97 18.43
C VAL A 74 39.95 -5.16 19.36
N PHE A 75 40.27 -6.34 18.81
CA PHE A 75 40.57 -7.52 19.62
C PHE A 75 42.01 -7.59 20.12
N TYR A 76 42.96 -6.82 19.57
CA TYR A 76 44.33 -6.81 20.10
C TYR A 76 44.40 -6.18 21.51
N PRO A 77 43.74 -5.04 21.80
CA PRO A 77 43.64 -4.57 23.19
C PRO A 77 42.87 -5.52 24.11
N MET A 78 41.89 -6.27 23.60
CA MET A 78 41.18 -7.28 24.40
C MET A 78 42.07 -8.48 24.74
N ASP A 79 43.04 -8.80 23.89
CA ASP A 79 44.01 -9.87 24.12
C ASP A 79 44.95 -9.56 25.30
N LEU A 80 45.12 -8.29 25.68
CA LEU A 80 45.88 -7.89 26.88
C LEU A 80 45.31 -8.49 28.17
N TYR A 81 44.01 -8.82 28.19
CA TYR A 81 43.41 -9.54 29.32
C TYR A 81 43.90 -11.00 29.39
N ASN A 82 44.23 -11.64 28.26
CA ASN A 82 44.82 -12.96 28.26
C ASN A 82 46.23 -12.93 28.87
N ASP A 83 47.04 -11.91 28.53
CA ASP A 83 48.36 -11.71 29.11
C ASP A 83 48.29 -11.48 30.62
N ALA A 84 47.40 -10.58 31.06
CA ALA A 84 47.17 -10.31 32.48
C ALA A 84 46.65 -11.55 33.23
N ALA A 85 45.73 -12.31 32.65
CA ALA A 85 45.21 -13.52 33.29
C ALA A 85 46.28 -14.61 33.41
N MET A 86 47.06 -14.83 32.34
CA MET A 86 48.18 -15.79 32.35
C MET A 86 49.22 -15.41 33.40
N HIS A 87 49.57 -14.13 33.50
CA HIS A 87 50.54 -13.64 34.48
C HIS A 87 49.99 -13.77 35.92
N ALA A 88 48.70 -13.52 36.14
CA ALA A 88 48.06 -13.65 37.45
C ALA A 88 48.09 -15.10 37.94
N LEU A 89 47.84 -16.06 37.05
CA LEU A 89 47.80 -17.49 37.36
C LEU A 89 49.18 -18.12 37.47
N LEU A 90 50.10 -17.84 36.54
CA LEU A 90 51.40 -18.53 36.45
C LEU A 90 52.50 -17.85 37.26
N VAL A 91 52.53 -16.52 37.29
CA VAL A 91 53.59 -15.72 37.93
C VAL A 91 53.16 -15.29 39.34
N PHE A 92 52.09 -14.50 39.48
CA PHE A 92 51.63 -14.03 40.79
C PHE A 92 50.99 -15.14 41.63
N ARG A 93 50.35 -16.12 40.98
CA ARG A 93 49.64 -17.25 41.59
C ARG A 93 48.58 -16.78 42.59
N LYS A 94 47.78 -15.78 42.20
CA LYS A 94 46.71 -15.19 43.02
C LYS A 94 45.36 -15.34 42.33
N GLN A 95 44.41 -15.98 43.03
CA GLN A 95 43.06 -16.22 42.52
C GLN A 95 42.27 -14.91 42.40
N PHE A 96 42.27 -14.06 43.43
CA PHE A 96 41.49 -12.81 43.42
C PHE A 96 41.85 -11.89 42.23
N LEU A 97 43.12 -11.85 41.80
CA LEU A 97 43.53 -11.09 40.62
C LEU A 97 42.88 -11.64 39.34
N TYR A 98 42.82 -12.97 39.20
CA TYR A 98 42.13 -13.59 38.08
C TYR A 98 40.62 -13.34 38.14
N ASP A 99 40.01 -13.45 39.32
CA ASP A 99 38.57 -13.21 39.51
C ASP A 99 38.18 -11.79 39.10
N GLU A 100 39.02 -10.80 39.44
CA GLU A 100 38.83 -9.40 39.03
C GLU A 100 39.01 -9.19 37.53
N ILE A 101 40.03 -9.81 36.91
CA ILE A 101 40.23 -9.79 35.45
C ILE A 101 39.02 -10.40 34.74
N GLU A 102 38.55 -11.56 35.19
CA GLU A 102 37.40 -12.25 34.60
C GLU A 102 36.12 -11.41 34.70
N ALA A 103 35.88 -10.80 35.86
CA ALA A 103 34.75 -9.89 36.06
C ALA A 103 34.82 -8.67 35.13
N GLU A 104 36.00 -8.07 34.97
CA GLU A 104 36.21 -6.92 34.09
C GLU A 104 36.01 -7.27 32.62
N VAL A 105 36.56 -8.42 32.18
CA VAL A 105 36.39 -8.93 30.81
C VAL A 105 34.92 -9.19 30.48
N ASN A 106 34.16 -9.82 31.38
CA ASN A 106 32.73 -10.07 31.13
C ASN A 106 31.98 -8.77 30.85
N LEU A 107 32.19 -7.73 31.68
CA LEU A 107 31.55 -6.43 31.50
C LEU A 107 32.02 -5.73 30.20
N CYS A 108 33.33 -5.68 29.96
CA CYS A 108 33.90 -5.03 28.78
C CYS A 108 33.46 -5.72 27.48
N PHE A 109 33.41 -7.06 27.47
CA PHE A 109 33.02 -7.83 26.30
C PHE A 109 31.53 -7.60 25.96
N ASP A 110 30.65 -7.56 26.97
CA ASP A 110 29.23 -7.24 26.76
C ASP A 110 29.03 -5.83 26.16
N GLN A 111 29.80 -4.85 26.63
CA GLN A 111 29.81 -3.49 26.09
C GLN A 111 30.41 -3.44 24.67
N LEU A 112 31.48 -4.19 24.40
CA LEU A 112 32.09 -4.29 23.08
C LEU A 112 31.09 -4.82 22.06
N VAL A 113 30.43 -5.94 22.36
CA VAL A 113 29.41 -6.52 21.47
C VAL A 113 28.24 -5.55 21.28
N PHE A 114 27.87 -4.78 22.31
CA PHE A 114 26.84 -3.73 22.22
C PHE A 114 27.24 -2.62 21.24
N LYS A 115 28.32 -1.90 21.55
CA LYS A 115 28.79 -0.77 20.74
C LYS A 115 29.11 -1.21 19.30
N LEU A 116 29.69 -2.40 19.12
CA LEU A 116 30.01 -2.95 17.80
C LEU A 116 28.75 -3.28 16.99
N SER A 117 27.76 -3.96 17.59
CA SER A 117 26.52 -4.31 16.90
C SER A 117 25.74 -3.06 16.44
N ASP A 118 25.67 -2.03 17.28
CA ASP A 118 24.99 -0.77 16.98
C ASP A 118 25.70 0.00 15.85
N LYS A 119 27.04 0.06 15.88
CA LYS A 119 27.85 0.67 14.82
C LYS A 119 27.74 -0.06 13.48
N ILE A 120 27.72 -1.39 13.49
CA ILE A 120 27.56 -2.21 12.29
C ILE A 120 26.16 -1.96 11.70
N PHE A 121 25.11 -2.07 12.51
CA PHE A 121 23.74 -1.86 12.05
C PHE A 121 23.56 -0.45 11.47
N THR A 122 24.02 0.58 12.20
CA THR A 122 23.95 1.98 11.75
C THR A 122 24.67 2.19 10.43
N HIS A 123 25.87 1.62 10.27
CA HIS A 123 26.64 1.76 9.03
C HIS A 123 25.90 1.17 7.82
N PHE A 124 25.43 -0.07 7.92
CA PHE A 124 24.73 -0.73 6.81
C PHE A 124 23.35 -0.11 6.55
N LYS A 125 22.65 0.38 7.57
CA LYS A 125 21.40 1.13 7.44
C LYS A 125 21.59 2.43 6.67
N CYS A 126 22.60 3.21 7.03
CA CYS A 126 22.96 4.45 6.33
C CYS A 126 23.38 4.17 4.89
N LEU A 127 24.11 3.07 4.66
CA LEU A 127 24.56 2.68 3.33
C LEU A 127 23.37 2.33 2.43
N ALA A 128 22.43 1.51 2.93
CA ALA A 128 21.20 1.17 2.23
C ALA A 128 20.36 2.42 1.90
N ALA A 129 20.15 3.30 2.88
CA ALA A 129 19.43 4.56 2.68
C ALA A 129 20.12 5.45 1.63
N CYS A 130 21.45 5.56 1.65
CA CYS A 130 22.19 6.32 0.65
C CYS A 130 22.14 5.69 -0.76
N MET A 131 22.05 4.36 -0.86
CA MET A 131 21.94 3.65 -2.15
C MET A 131 20.55 3.86 -2.80
N LEU A 132 19.50 3.91 -1.98
CA LEU A 132 18.12 4.09 -2.44
C LEU A 132 17.71 5.54 -2.65
N LEU A 133 18.40 6.49 -2.02
CA LEU A 133 18.13 7.92 -2.21
C LEU A 133 18.37 8.34 -3.67
N ASP A 134 17.44 9.12 -4.23
CA ASP A 134 17.51 9.55 -5.62
C ASP A 134 18.81 10.34 -5.91
N LYS A 135 19.48 9.93 -6.99
CA LYS A 135 20.77 10.49 -7.39
C LYS A 135 20.65 11.92 -7.90
N ARG A 136 19.51 12.29 -8.50
CA ARG A 136 19.27 13.66 -8.98
C ARG A 136 19.05 14.60 -7.80
N TYR A 137 18.15 14.23 -6.88
CA TYR A 137 17.94 14.96 -5.63
C TYR A 137 19.26 15.22 -4.88
N ARG A 138 20.10 14.19 -4.76
CA ARG A 138 21.41 14.33 -4.12
C ARG A 138 22.33 15.32 -4.82
N SER A 139 22.32 15.33 -6.16
CA SER A 139 23.12 16.26 -6.96
C SER A 139 22.65 17.70 -6.76
N GLU A 140 21.33 17.92 -6.69
CA GLU A 140 20.74 19.23 -6.39
C GLU A 140 21.07 19.70 -4.97
N CYS A 141 20.99 18.83 -3.97
CA CYS A 141 21.42 19.15 -2.61
C CYS A 141 22.89 19.60 -2.59
N HIS A 142 23.76 18.91 -3.32
CA HIS A 142 25.17 19.27 -3.40
C HIS A 142 25.40 20.65 -4.03
N MET A 143 24.66 20.96 -5.11
CA MET A 143 24.69 22.30 -5.74
C MET A 143 24.24 23.40 -4.78
N ASN A 144 23.27 23.10 -3.91
CA ASN A 144 22.75 24.02 -2.89
C ASN A 144 23.57 24.02 -1.58
N GLY A 145 24.74 23.37 -1.55
CA GLY A 145 25.62 23.35 -0.38
C GLY A 145 25.22 22.35 0.72
N ILE A 146 24.15 21.57 0.54
CA ILE A 146 23.70 20.53 1.47
C ILE A 146 24.40 19.20 1.10
N LYS A 147 25.40 18.80 1.89
CA LYS A 147 26.13 17.54 1.65
C LYS A 147 25.48 16.38 2.39
N VAL A 148 24.69 15.58 1.68
CA VAL A 148 24.36 14.21 2.12
C VAL A 148 25.59 13.34 1.88
N VAL A 149 26.34 13.03 2.94
CA VAL A 149 27.61 12.29 2.86
C VAL A 149 27.33 10.79 2.80
N PHE A 150 27.95 10.08 1.85
CA PHE A 150 27.93 8.62 1.87
C PHE A 150 28.70 8.15 3.10
N PRO A 151 28.21 7.14 3.85
CA PRO A 151 29.03 6.54 4.90
C PRO A 151 30.35 6.11 4.30
N SER A 152 31.45 6.55 4.92
CA SER A 152 32.79 6.19 4.45
C SER A 152 33.02 4.69 4.62
N ALA A 153 33.80 4.08 3.73
CA ALA A 153 33.99 2.63 3.73
C ALA A 153 34.62 2.16 5.04
N ASN A 154 33.94 1.26 5.76
CA ASN A 154 34.46 0.67 6.99
C ASN A 154 34.82 -0.80 6.78
N ARG A 155 35.79 -1.30 7.56
CA ARG A 155 36.32 -2.67 7.43
C ARG A 155 35.77 -3.59 8.51
N TYR A 156 34.46 -3.85 8.45
CA TYR A 156 33.79 -4.79 9.36
C TYR A 156 33.92 -6.25 8.94
N ASP A 157 34.37 -6.53 7.71
CA ASP A 157 34.42 -7.87 7.14
C ASP A 157 35.25 -8.86 7.98
N SER A 158 36.43 -8.43 8.45
CA SER A 158 37.29 -9.25 9.30
C SER A 158 36.65 -9.61 10.64
N LEU A 159 35.88 -8.70 11.23
CA LEU A 159 35.16 -8.89 12.50
C LEU A 159 33.95 -9.80 12.32
N LEU A 160 33.16 -9.58 11.27
CA LEU A 160 31.95 -10.37 10.98
C LEU A 160 32.26 -11.85 10.69
N LYS A 161 33.49 -12.15 10.26
CA LYS A 161 33.99 -13.50 9.99
C LYS A 161 34.57 -14.23 11.22
N GLN A 162 34.70 -13.56 12.38
CA GLN A 162 35.30 -14.17 13.58
C GLN A 162 34.36 -15.17 14.26
N ARG A 163 34.68 -16.47 14.16
CA ARG A 163 33.91 -17.56 14.79
C ARG A 163 34.51 -18.14 16.06
N HIS A 164 35.77 -17.84 16.37
CA HIS A 164 36.50 -18.45 17.50
C HIS A 164 37.53 -17.49 18.12
N ILE A 165 37.05 -16.46 18.82
CA ILE A 165 37.90 -15.55 19.57
C ILE A 165 38.33 -16.22 20.86
N GLN A 166 39.64 -16.32 21.09
CA GLN A 166 40.20 -16.91 22.31
C GLN A 166 40.33 -15.82 23.39
N LEU A 167 39.55 -15.92 24.47
CA LEU A 167 39.58 -14.96 25.57
C LEU A 167 39.35 -15.67 26.90
N LEU A 168 40.31 -15.54 27.82
CA LEU A 168 40.36 -16.22 29.12
C LEU A 168 40.13 -17.75 29.01
N GLY A 169 40.69 -18.36 27.97
CA GLY A 169 40.54 -19.81 27.68
C GLY A 169 39.18 -20.21 27.08
N ARG A 170 38.26 -19.26 26.86
CA ARG A 170 36.98 -19.48 26.17
C ARG A 170 37.15 -19.26 24.67
N SER A 171 36.44 -20.06 23.87
CA SER A 171 36.29 -19.84 22.43
C SER A 171 34.95 -19.20 22.14
N ILE A 172 34.94 -17.92 21.77
CA ILE A 172 33.72 -17.12 21.59
C ILE A 172 33.40 -16.95 20.10
N ASP A 173 32.16 -17.26 19.71
CA ASP A 173 31.65 -17.00 18.36
C ASP A 173 31.03 -15.59 18.28
N LEU A 174 31.79 -14.64 17.74
CA LEU A 174 31.33 -13.25 17.60
C LEU A 174 30.25 -13.14 16.53
N THR A 175 30.37 -13.88 15.42
CA THR A 175 29.38 -13.90 14.34
C THR A 175 27.99 -14.25 14.89
N PHE A 176 27.92 -15.26 15.76
CA PHE A 176 26.67 -15.67 16.41
C PHE A 176 26.09 -14.57 17.31
N LEU A 177 26.92 -13.98 18.18
CA LEU A 177 26.49 -12.91 19.10
C LEU A 177 26.02 -11.65 18.36
N LEU A 178 26.73 -11.26 17.31
CA LEU A 178 26.35 -10.13 16.46
C LEU A 178 25.05 -10.42 15.73
N THR A 179 24.89 -11.62 15.16
CA THR A 179 23.66 -12.04 14.48
C THR A 179 22.45 -11.91 15.41
N GLN A 180 22.54 -12.40 16.65
CA GLN A 180 21.45 -12.29 17.63
C GLN A 180 21.04 -10.83 17.89
N ARG A 181 22.02 -9.93 18.09
CA ARG A 181 21.73 -8.51 18.36
C ARG A 181 21.24 -7.75 17.14
N LEU A 182 21.75 -8.07 15.96
CA LEU A 182 21.30 -7.47 14.71
C LEU A 182 19.87 -7.89 14.38
N THR A 183 19.49 -9.15 14.61
CA THR A 183 18.09 -9.59 14.47
C THR A 183 17.15 -8.81 15.40
N LEU A 184 17.55 -8.56 16.66
CA LEU A 184 16.77 -7.70 17.56
C LEU A 184 16.68 -6.25 17.06
N SER A 185 17.76 -5.73 16.48
CA SER A 185 17.78 -4.37 15.91
C SER A 185 16.88 -4.25 14.68
N PHE A 186 16.83 -5.27 13.82
CA PHE A 186 15.87 -5.36 12.71
C PHE A 186 14.43 -5.39 13.19
N LYS A 187 14.11 -6.27 14.16
CA LYS A 187 12.76 -6.34 14.74
C LYS A 187 12.34 -4.98 15.30
N LYS A 188 13.24 -4.30 16.02
CA LYS A 188 12.98 -2.96 16.57
C LYS A 188 12.78 -1.90 15.47
N SER A 189 13.61 -1.88 14.42
CA SER A 189 13.46 -0.93 13.31
C SER A 189 12.16 -1.12 12.53
N LEU A 190 11.77 -2.39 12.27
CA LEU A 190 10.51 -2.71 11.62
C LEU A 190 9.30 -2.36 12.50
N GLU A 191 9.38 -2.64 13.81
CA GLU A 191 8.33 -2.29 14.78
C GLU A 191 8.11 -0.78 14.79
N THR A 192 9.19 0.00 14.84
CA THR A 192 9.12 1.47 14.76
C THR A 192 8.52 1.95 13.45
N ALA A 193 8.81 1.29 12.32
CA ALA A 193 8.23 1.66 11.02
C ALA A 193 6.70 1.44 10.99
N ILE A 194 6.22 0.31 11.52
CA ILE A 194 4.78 0.01 11.59
C ILE A 194 4.08 0.93 12.59
N GLN A 195 4.64 1.14 13.79
CA GLN A 195 4.09 2.07 14.78
C GLN A 195 4.01 3.50 14.26
N ARG A 196 5.01 3.94 13.48
CA ARG A 196 4.98 5.25 12.82
C ARG A 196 3.84 5.33 11.82
N PHE A 197 3.60 4.28 11.05
CA PHE A 197 2.45 4.21 10.14
C PHE A 197 1.10 4.26 10.90
N GLU A 198 0.96 3.51 12.00
CA GLU A 198 -0.24 3.51 12.86
C GLU A 198 -0.58 4.91 13.45
N SER A 199 0.43 5.77 13.59
CA SER A 199 0.25 7.16 14.05
C SER A 199 -0.13 8.17 12.96
N VAL A 200 -0.04 7.80 11.68
CA VAL A 200 -0.26 8.68 10.52
C VAL A 200 -1.48 8.22 9.72
N ASN A 201 -2.03 9.11 8.91
CA ASN A 201 -3.12 8.79 8.01
C ASN A 201 -2.67 7.91 6.83
N ILE A 202 -3.62 7.54 5.97
CA ILE A 202 -3.38 6.63 4.81
C ILE A 202 -2.26 7.10 3.85
N THR A 203 -1.91 8.39 3.82
CA THR A 203 -0.80 8.89 2.97
C THR A 203 0.57 8.38 3.46
N GLY A 204 0.68 8.02 4.74
CA GLY A 204 1.89 7.45 5.34
C GLY A 204 2.27 6.06 4.80
N VAL A 205 1.41 5.43 4.00
CA VAL A 205 1.69 4.13 3.36
C VAL A 205 2.97 4.17 2.51
N ILE A 206 3.25 5.30 1.82
CA ILE A 206 4.46 5.45 1.00
C ILE A 206 5.71 5.53 1.88
N GLU A 207 5.63 6.29 2.97
CA GLU A 207 6.73 6.42 3.94
C GLU A 207 7.07 5.07 4.58
N LEU A 208 6.04 4.29 4.94
CA LEU A 208 6.19 2.92 5.41
C LEU A 208 6.92 2.06 4.37
N GLN A 209 6.50 2.10 3.10
CA GLN A 209 7.16 1.35 2.03
C GLN A 209 8.64 1.73 1.91
N CYS A 210 8.97 3.02 1.90
CA CYS A 210 10.36 3.47 1.85
C CYS A 210 11.19 2.93 3.03
N LEU A 211 10.64 2.96 4.25
CA LEU A 211 11.32 2.40 5.42
C LEU A 211 11.52 0.87 5.31
N LEU A 212 10.51 0.15 4.82
CA LEU A 212 10.60 -1.30 4.61
C LEU A 212 11.63 -1.66 3.53
N GLU A 213 11.69 -0.90 2.43
CA GLU A 213 12.68 -1.09 1.36
C GLU A 213 14.11 -0.85 1.86
N VAL A 214 14.33 0.21 2.65
CA VAL A 214 15.66 0.45 3.26
C VAL A 214 16.03 -0.68 4.23
N ASN A 215 15.07 -1.17 5.02
CA ASN A 215 15.31 -2.31 5.91
C ASN A 215 15.60 -3.61 5.14
N ARG A 216 14.89 -3.87 4.04
CA ARG A 216 15.13 -5.00 3.15
C ARG A 216 16.54 -4.95 2.57
N LEU A 217 16.95 -3.81 2.02
CA LEU A 217 18.32 -3.66 1.48
C LEU A 217 19.38 -3.75 2.59
N THR A 218 19.10 -3.24 3.79
CA THR A 218 20.02 -3.39 4.94
C THR A 218 20.19 -4.85 5.32
N HIS A 219 19.11 -5.64 5.29
CA HIS A 219 19.13 -7.08 5.50
C HIS A 219 19.94 -7.79 4.41
N GLU A 220 19.69 -7.50 3.12
CA GLU A 220 20.44 -8.06 2.00
C GLU A 220 21.96 -7.79 2.10
N LEU A 221 22.35 -6.57 2.47
CA LEU A 221 23.76 -6.20 2.66
C LEU A 221 24.43 -6.91 3.84
N LEU A 222 23.68 -7.19 4.92
CA LEU A 222 24.21 -7.92 6.08
C LEU A 222 24.21 -9.43 5.85
N SER A 223 23.24 -9.96 5.09
CA SER A 223 23.13 -11.38 4.74
C SER A 223 24.30 -11.89 3.90
N SER A 224 25.08 -11.01 3.25
CA SER A 224 26.32 -11.43 2.59
C SER A 224 27.43 -11.83 3.57
N TYR A 225 27.35 -11.39 4.84
CA TYR A 225 28.33 -11.67 5.89
C TYR A 225 27.79 -12.58 6.98
N LEU A 226 26.50 -12.48 7.29
CA LEU A 226 25.84 -13.14 8.41
C LEU A 226 24.71 -14.06 7.92
N ILE A 227 24.46 -15.13 8.67
CA ILE A 227 23.30 -15.98 8.45
C ILE A 227 22.13 -15.39 9.25
N LEU A 228 21.35 -14.54 8.60
CA LEU A 228 20.15 -13.94 9.17
C LEU A 228 18.91 -14.77 8.82
N ASP A 229 17.88 -14.69 9.66
CA ASP A 229 16.54 -15.20 9.33
C ASP A 229 16.00 -14.51 8.07
N ASN A 230 15.11 -15.19 7.34
CA ASN A 230 14.49 -14.61 6.15
C ASN A 230 13.75 -13.30 6.51
N PHE A 231 13.99 -12.24 5.75
CA PHE A 231 13.37 -10.93 5.96
C PHE A 231 11.84 -11.02 6.03
N GLU A 232 11.23 -11.83 5.16
CA GLU A 232 9.77 -12.02 5.13
C GLU A 232 9.23 -12.66 6.42
N SER A 233 10.02 -13.50 7.09
CA SER A 233 9.66 -14.07 8.38
C SER A 233 9.73 -13.03 9.50
N ILE A 234 10.78 -12.18 9.49
CA ILE A 234 10.96 -11.11 10.49
C ILE A 234 9.82 -10.08 10.38
N ILE A 235 9.49 -9.62 9.17
CA ILE A 235 8.39 -8.67 8.97
C ILE A 235 7.03 -9.29 9.34
N SER A 236 6.80 -10.57 9.01
CA SER A 236 5.55 -11.24 9.35
C SER A 236 5.37 -11.38 10.87
N GLU A 237 6.45 -11.64 11.60
CA GLU A 237 6.44 -11.67 13.06
C GLU A 237 6.07 -10.30 13.64
N VAL A 238 6.74 -9.23 13.19
CA VAL A 238 6.51 -7.85 13.69
C VAL A 238 5.14 -7.31 13.28
N ASN A 239 4.65 -7.66 12.10
CA ASN A 239 3.31 -7.31 11.62
C ASN A 239 2.21 -8.15 12.30
N HIS A 240 2.57 -9.09 13.18
CA HIS A 240 1.67 -10.05 13.83
C HIS A 240 0.88 -10.94 12.84
N SER A 241 1.38 -11.13 11.62
CA SER A 241 0.71 -11.92 10.57
C SER A 241 1.06 -13.42 10.58
N VAL A 242 1.83 -13.88 11.58
CA VAL A 242 2.15 -15.31 11.76
C VAL A 242 1.03 -16.04 12.50
N SER A 243 0.56 -15.46 13.60
CA SER A 243 -0.51 -16.04 14.43
C SER A 243 -1.90 -15.53 14.04
N SER A 244 -2.00 -14.35 13.43
CA SER A 244 -3.23 -13.76 12.94
C SER A 244 -3.29 -13.81 11.41
N ALA A 245 -4.49 -14.07 10.87
CA ALA A 245 -4.74 -13.96 9.44
C ALA A 245 -4.65 -12.51 8.90
N LEU A 246 -4.71 -11.52 9.80
CA LEU A 246 -4.62 -10.10 9.48
C LEU A 246 -3.47 -9.48 10.27
N GLY A 247 -2.53 -8.90 9.53
CA GLY A 247 -1.45 -8.11 10.11
C GLY A 247 -1.90 -6.69 10.48
N ARG A 248 -1.10 -6.03 11.30
CA ARG A 248 -1.29 -4.65 11.77
C ARG A 248 -1.44 -3.65 10.64
N ILE A 249 -0.60 -3.75 9.60
CA ILE A 249 -0.65 -2.86 8.43
C ILE A 249 -2.03 -2.92 7.75
N THR A 250 -2.57 -4.13 7.57
CA THR A 250 -3.89 -4.35 6.95
C THR A 250 -5.01 -3.75 7.80
N LEU A 251 -4.95 -3.94 9.11
CA LEU A 251 -5.93 -3.40 10.05
C LEU A 251 -5.91 -1.87 10.05
N HIS A 252 -4.72 -1.25 10.06
CA HIS A 252 -4.58 0.20 10.02
C HIS A 252 -5.06 0.79 8.70
N ILE A 253 -4.75 0.16 7.55
CA ILE A 253 -5.28 0.58 6.25
C ILE A 253 -6.81 0.54 6.27
N PHE A 254 -7.42 -0.54 6.73
CA PHE A 254 -8.88 -0.63 6.84
C PHE A 254 -9.48 0.43 7.77
N TRP A 255 -8.83 0.69 8.90
CA TRP A 255 -9.23 1.72 9.87
C TRP A 255 -9.19 3.12 9.24
N GLU A 256 -8.07 3.51 8.64
CA GLU A 256 -7.94 4.82 7.99
C GLU A 256 -8.85 4.94 6.76
N LEU A 257 -9.10 3.85 6.02
CA LEU A 257 -10.09 3.88 4.94
C LEU A 257 -11.48 4.24 5.48
N THR A 258 -11.93 3.55 6.51
CA THR A 258 -13.27 3.71 7.08
C THR A 258 -13.47 5.08 7.74
N TYR A 259 -12.51 5.53 8.54
CA TYR A 259 -12.71 6.68 9.42
C TYR A 259 -12.04 7.99 8.95
N ASP A 260 -11.04 7.94 8.05
CA ASP A 260 -10.39 9.14 7.49
C ASP A 260 -10.71 9.30 5.99
N PHE A 261 -10.43 8.28 5.18
CA PHE A 261 -10.46 8.38 3.72
C PHE A 261 -11.88 8.63 3.17
N LEU A 262 -12.83 7.76 3.49
CA LEU A 262 -14.22 7.89 3.01
C LEU A 262 -14.86 9.24 3.42
N PRO A 263 -14.79 9.69 4.69
CA PRO A 263 -15.43 10.94 5.14
C PRO A 263 -14.65 12.23 4.86
N HIS A 264 -13.36 12.20 4.51
CA HIS A 264 -12.58 13.45 4.38
C HIS A 264 -11.99 13.71 3.00
N TYR A 265 -12.05 12.77 2.05
CA TYR A 265 -11.42 12.96 0.74
C TYR A 265 -12.42 13.24 -0.37
N CYS A 266 -11.97 14.04 -1.34
CA CYS A 266 -12.70 14.45 -2.53
C CYS A 266 -11.95 13.92 -3.76
N TYR A 267 -12.61 13.08 -4.56
CA TYR A 267 -12.04 12.57 -5.80
C TYR A 267 -12.09 13.59 -6.93
N ASN A 268 -11.00 13.67 -7.70
CA ASN A 268 -10.91 14.43 -8.94
C ASN A 268 -10.47 13.50 -10.08
N GLY A 269 -11.40 13.19 -10.99
CA GLY A 269 -11.19 12.26 -12.10
C GLY A 269 -10.30 12.80 -13.20
N SER A 270 -10.12 14.12 -13.29
CA SER A 270 -9.17 14.71 -14.26
C SER A 270 -7.71 14.44 -13.86
N THR A 271 -7.44 14.35 -12.57
CA THR A 271 -6.08 14.10 -12.03
C THR A 271 -5.88 12.68 -11.52
N ASN A 272 -6.96 11.89 -11.39
CA ASN A 272 -7.01 10.59 -10.71
C ASN A 272 -6.42 10.67 -9.28
N ARG A 273 -6.79 11.71 -8.54
CA ARG A 273 -6.33 11.96 -7.17
C ARG A 273 -7.48 12.32 -6.25
N PHE A 274 -7.32 11.93 -5.00
CA PHE A 274 -8.13 12.32 -3.87
C PHE A 274 -7.40 13.42 -3.09
N VAL A 275 -8.10 14.50 -2.76
CA VAL A 275 -7.59 15.59 -1.92
C VAL A 275 -8.47 15.75 -0.70
N LYS A 276 -7.91 16.20 0.43
CA LYS A 276 -8.72 16.44 1.63
C LYS A 276 -9.72 17.56 1.37
N THR A 277 -10.92 17.40 1.92
CA THR A 277 -11.95 18.45 1.94
C THR A 277 -11.47 19.63 2.78
N GLN A 278 -11.83 20.84 2.38
CA GLN A 278 -11.44 22.06 3.09
C GLN A 278 -12.32 22.33 4.33
N GLN A 279 -13.50 21.72 4.39
CA GLN A 279 -14.42 21.81 5.53
C GLN A 279 -14.75 20.38 6.02
N PRO A 280 -14.07 19.89 7.07
CA PRO A 280 -14.36 18.56 7.60
C PRO A 280 -15.73 18.55 8.27
N HIS A 281 -16.59 17.65 7.79
CA HIS A 281 -17.94 17.44 8.34
C HIS A 281 -17.93 16.59 9.62
N VAL A 282 -16.85 15.81 9.79
CA VAL A 282 -16.61 14.92 10.93
C VAL A 282 -15.32 15.36 11.62
N ASN A 283 -15.24 15.21 12.94
CA ASN A 283 -14.02 15.51 13.69
C ASN A 283 -12.88 14.57 13.29
N GLU A 284 -11.67 15.09 13.28
CA GLU A 284 -10.48 14.27 13.01
C GLU A 284 -10.40 13.07 13.96
N THR A 285 -10.12 11.91 13.39
CA THR A 285 -9.92 10.66 14.12
C THR A 285 -8.77 10.79 15.09
N ARG A 286 -8.98 10.35 16.34
CA ARG A 286 -7.91 10.24 17.33
C ARG A 286 -6.99 9.09 16.93
N ARG A 287 -5.78 9.43 16.47
CA ARG A 287 -4.72 8.48 16.15
C ARG A 287 -3.88 8.17 17.39
N GLU A 288 -3.18 7.05 17.34
CA GLU A 288 -2.17 6.75 18.34
C GLU A 288 -1.09 7.84 18.34
N LYS A 289 -0.62 8.21 19.53
CA LYS A 289 0.40 9.25 19.65
C LYS A 289 1.74 8.70 19.18
N MET A 290 2.39 9.44 18.29
CA MET A 290 3.76 9.16 17.87
C MET A 290 4.69 9.07 19.10
N ILE A 291 5.60 8.10 19.09
CA ILE A 291 6.65 7.96 20.10
C ILE A 291 7.53 9.21 20.03
N ARG A 292 7.74 9.88 21.17
CA ARG A 292 8.36 11.21 21.24
C ARG A 292 9.86 11.21 20.88
N GLU A 293 10.54 10.08 21.08
CA GLU A 293 11.98 9.95 20.81
C GLU A 293 12.24 8.62 20.10
N ILE A 294 12.36 8.69 18.78
CA ILE A 294 12.77 7.57 17.94
C ILE A 294 14.24 7.76 17.59
N PRO A 295 15.15 6.83 17.97
CA PRO A 295 16.54 6.87 17.56
C PRO A 295 16.68 6.90 16.03
N ASP A 296 17.52 7.79 15.50
CA ASP A 296 17.72 7.97 14.06
C ASP A 296 18.09 6.66 13.33
N VAL A 297 18.82 5.79 14.03
CA VAL A 297 19.26 4.45 13.57
C VAL A 297 18.07 3.56 13.19
N GLN A 298 16.93 3.70 13.87
CA GLN A 298 15.74 2.88 13.61
C GLN A 298 14.96 3.34 12.36
N LEU A 299 15.22 4.56 11.87
CA LEU A 299 14.57 5.14 10.69
C LEU A 299 15.46 5.00 9.45
N TYR A 300 16.18 6.03 9.04
CA TYR A 300 17.06 6.03 7.87
C TYR A 300 18.55 6.06 8.23
N GLY A 301 18.89 5.96 9.53
CA GLY A 301 20.25 5.81 10.03
C GLY A 301 20.81 7.09 10.67
N THR A 302 20.74 8.22 9.95
CA THR A 302 21.22 9.53 10.42
C THR A 302 20.14 10.59 10.34
N ARG A 303 20.32 11.66 11.11
CA ARG A 303 19.41 12.81 11.11
C ARG A 303 19.31 13.48 9.73
N GLU A 304 20.41 13.59 9.00
CA GLU A 304 20.44 14.17 7.66
C GLU A 304 19.64 13.33 6.66
N LEU A 305 19.77 12.00 6.74
CA LEU A 305 18.99 11.09 5.91
C LEU A 305 17.51 11.11 6.29
N ASN A 306 17.18 11.16 7.58
CA ASN A 306 15.81 11.30 8.04
C ASN A 306 15.15 12.55 7.45
N GLN A 307 15.83 13.70 7.50
CA GLN A 307 15.34 14.93 6.89
C GLN A 307 15.19 14.83 5.37
N ALA A 308 16.15 14.21 4.68
CA ALA A 308 16.10 14.01 3.24
C ALA A 308 14.87 13.17 2.82
N TYR A 309 14.64 12.05 3.50
CA TYR A 309 13.50 11.19 3.23
C TYR A 309 12.17 11.85 3.64
N ASP A 310 12.13 12.59 4.75
CA ASP A 310 10.93 13.35 5.14
C ASP A 310 10.54 14.37 4.06
N ILE A 311 11.50 15.07 3.44
CA ILE A 311 11.24 16.00 2.32
C ILE A 311 10.66 15.26 1.12
N VAL A 312 11.23 14.10 0.76
CA VAL A 312 10.74 13.29 -0.36
C VAL A 312 9.33 12.76 -0.08
N ASN A 313 9.08 12.25 1.12
CA ASN A 313 7.80 11.69 1.52
C ASN A 313 6.72 12.77 1.66
N ASN A 314 7.07 13.99 2.05
CA ASN A 314 6.14 15.12 2.14
C ASN A 314 5.46 15.46 0.81
N LEU A 315 6.10 15.15 -0.33
CA LEU A 315 5.50 15.33 -1.66
C LEU A 315 4.22 14.50 -1.84
N TYR A 316 4.06 13.43 -1.06
CA TYR A 316 2.93 12.51 -1.15
C TYR A 316 1.86 12.72 -0.07
N ARG A 317 2.09 13.58 0.93
CA ARG A 317 1.12 13.78 2.03
C ARG A 317 -0.12 14.60 1.65
N GLY A 318 -0.05 15.37 0.57
CA GLY A 318 -1.11 16.28 0.15
C GLY A 318 -2.28 15.63 -0.62
N PHE A 319 -2.14 14.37 -1.06
CA PHE A 319 -3.16 13.70 -1.88
C PHE A 319 -3.06 12.18 -1.72
N VAL A 320 -4.12 11.45 -2.10
CA VAL A 320 -4.08 9.99 -2.30
C VAL A 320 -4.32 9.71 -3.78
N GLY A 321 -3.56 8.80 -4.39
CA GLY A 321 -3.62 8.55 -5.83
C GLY A 321 -2.94 7.25 -6.20
N VAL A 322 -2.73 6.99 -7.49
CA VAL A 322 -2.25 5.70 -8.01
C VAL A 322 -1.00 5.16 -7.29
N GLN A 323 -0.06 6.03 -6.91
CA GLN A 323 1.14 5.59 -6.17
C GLN A 323 0.80 4.98 -4.80
N HIS A 324 -0.12 5.60 -4.07
CA HIS A 324 -0.60 5.08 -2.79
C HIS A 324 -1.31 3.74 -2.96
N PHE A 325 -2.19 3.64 -3.98
CA PHE A 325 -2.90 2.38 -4.25
C PHE A 325 -1.95 1.26 -4.65
N ARG A 326 -0.93 1.50 -5.46
CA ARG A 326 0.12 0.51 -5.78
C ARG A 326 0.91 0.07 -4.55
N THR A 327 1.23 1.01 -3.65
CA THR A 327 1.90 0.65 -2.41
C THR A 327 0.97 -0.20 -1.53
N MET A 328 -0.31 0.18 -1.41
CA MET A 328 -1.31 -0.61 -0.68
C MET A 328 -1.43 -2.02 -1.26
N THR A 329 -1.46 -2.20 -2.58
CA THR A 329 -1.56 -3.54 -3.18
C THR A 329 -0.35 -4.40 -2.87
N ARG A 330 0.87 -3.85 -2.89
CA ARG A 330 2.10 -4.58 -2.52
C ARG A 330 2.14 -5.00 -1.06
N LEU A 331 1.72 -4.12 -0.15
CA LEU A 331 1.76 -4.40 1.30
C LEU A 331 0.65 -5.35 1.75
N LEU A 332 -0.55 -5.24 1.16
CA LEU A 332 -1.70 -6.07 1.51
C LEU A 332 -1.62 -7.47 0.89
N GLY A 333 -1.09 -7.58 -0.33
CA GLY A 333 -1.21 -8.78 -1.15
C GLY A 333 -2.66 -9.18 -1.43
N TYR A 334 -2.87 -10.33 -2.07
CA TYR A 334 -4.23 -10.80 -2.41
C TYR A 334 -5.13 -11.00 -1.19
N GLN A 335 -4.59 -11.61 -0.13
CA GLN A 335 -5.36 -11.90 1.09
C GLN A 335 -5.79 -10.62 1.80
N GLY A 336 -4.90 -9.64 1.96
CA GLY A 336 -5.23 -8.37 2.58
C GLY A 336 -6.26 -7.59 1.77
N ILE A 337 -6.10 -7.53 0.44
CA ILE A 337 -7.04 -6.87 -0.47
C ILE A 337 -8.43 -7.50 -0.36
N ALA A 338 -8.53 -8.83 -0.39
CA ALA A 338 -9.80 -9.55 -0.30
C ALA A 338 -10.55 -9.23 1.01
N VAL A 339 -9.84 -9.22 2.15
CA VAL A 339 -10.47 -8.91 3.44
C VAL A 339 -10.87 -7.44 3.53
N VAL A 340 -10.03 -6.51 3.08
CA VAL A 340 -10.38 -5.08 3.05
C VAL A 340 -11.62 -4.85 2.20
N ILE A 341 -11.72 -5.47 1.01
CA ILE A 341 -12.91 -5.40 0.16
C ILE A 341 -14.14 -5.97 0.89
N GLN A 342 -14.01 -7.13 1.52
CA GLN A 342 -15.13 -7.78 2.21
C GLN A 342 -15.67 -6.92 3.36
N GLU A 343 -14.79 -6.35 4.18
CA GLU A 343 -15.20 -5.48 5.29
C GLU A 343 -15.72 -4.13 4.77
N MET A 344 -15.13 -3.55 3.72
CA MET A 344 -15.64 -2.34 3.06
C MET A 344 -17.03 -2.54 2.46
N LEU A 345 -17.33 -3.71 1.89
CA LEU A 345 -18.69 -4.03 1.43
C LEU A 345 -19.70 -4.08 2.59
N LYS A 346 -19.31 -4.47 3.79
CA LYS A 346 -20.18 -4.39 4.98
C LYS A 346 -20.42 -2.94 5.41
N VAL A 347 -19.39 -2.08 5.31
CA VAL A 347 -19.54 -0.64 5.56
C VAL A 347 -20.52 -0.03 4.55
N VAL A 348 -20.34 -0.33 3.25
CA VAL A 348 -21.26 0.10 2.18
C VAL A 348 -22.69 -0.39 2.44
N LYS A 349 -22.86 -1.67 2.83
CA LYS A 349 -24.17 -2.20 3.21
C LYS A 349 -24.80 -1.42 4.37
N ASN A 350 -24.05 -1.17 5.43
CA ASN A 350 -24.54 -0.41 6.58
C ASN A 350 -24.92 1.03 6.22
N LEU A 351 -24.16 1.69 5.34
CA LEU A 351 -24.48 3.02 4.82
C LEU A 351 -25.78 3.00 3.99
N LEU A 352 -25.94 2.01 3.11
CA LEU A 352 -27.14 1.87 2.29
C LEU A 352 -28.38 1.56 3.13
N ASP A 353 -28.31 0.57 4.02
CA ASP A 353 -29.45 0.04 4.78
C ASP A 353 -29.93 0.98 5.89
N LYS A 354 -29.06 1.84 6.43
CA LYS A 354 -29.37 2.72 7.56
C LYS A 354 -29.42 4.18 7.13
N THR A 355 -28.27 4.80 6.91
CA THR A 355 -28.17 6.26 6.76
C THR A 355 -28.78 6.74 5.45
N ILE A 356 -28.34 6.19 4.33
CA ILE A 356 -28.81 6.60 3.00
C ILE A 356 -30.29 6.27 2.83
N ARG A 357 -30.73 5.07 3.26
CA ARG A 357 -32.16 4.70 3.26
C ARG A 357 -33.02 5.73 4.01
N GLU A 358 -32.67 6.07 5.24
CA GLU A 358 -33.44 7.05 6.03
C GLU A 358 -33.51 8.43 5.34
N PHE A 359 -32.42 8.85 4.70
CA PHE A 359 -32.41 10.09 3.91
C PHE A 359 -33.28 9.99 2.66
N VAL A 360 -33.22 8.88 1.91
CA VAL A 360 -34.05 8.69 0.72
C VAL A 360 -35.53 8.62 1.09
N GLU A 361 -35.89 7.96 2.20
CA GLU A 361 -37.26 7.91 2.70
C GLU A 361 -37.78 9.31 3.05
N LYS A 362 -37.00 10.11 3.80
CA LYS A 362 -37.35 11.49 4.12
C LYS A 362 -37.46 12.36 2.86
N LEU A 363 -36.49 12.28 1.95
CA LEU A 363 -36.50 13.04 0.70
C LEU A 363 -37.71 12.66 -0.17
N ARG A 364 -38.11 11.39 -0.19
CA ARG A 364 -39.30 10.93 -0.91
C ARG A 364 -40.58 11.52 -0.35
N THR A 365 -40.66 11.76 0.97
CA THR A 365 -41.82 12.48 1.54
C THR A 365 -41.84 13.96 1.21
N CYS A 366 -40.68 14.58 0.99
CA CYS A 366 -40.55 15.98 0.57
C CYS A 366 -40.65 16.19 -0.95
N MET A 367 -40.63 15.11 -1.76
CA MET A 367 -40.79 15.23 -3.21
C MET A 367 -42.25 15.56 -3.56
N PRO A 368 -42.50 16.44 -4.55
CA PRO A 368 -43.84 16.71 -5.02
C PRO A 368 -44.43 15.45 -5.66
N LYS A 369 -45.68 15.09 -5.34
CA LYS A 369 -46.32 13.84 -5.81
C LYS A 369 -46.25 13.64 -7.34
N GLN A 370 -46.33 14.73 -8.10
CA GLN A 370 -46.14 14.75 -9.55
C GLN A 370 -45.35 15.99 -9.95
N CYS A 371 -44.30 15.80 -10.76
CA CYS A 371 -43.51 16.91 -11.31
C CYS A 371 -43.41 16.75 -12.83
N LYS A 372 -44.22 17.54 -13.55
CA LYS A 372 -44.28 17.51 -15.01
C LYS A 372 -43.09 18.24 -15.61
N LEU A 373 -42.65 17.81 -16.79
CA LEU A 373 -41.71 18.57 -17.61
C LEU A 373 -42.50 19.60 -18.43
N PRO A 374 -42.35 20.92 -18.17
CA PRO A 374 -43.08 21.95 -18.92
C PRO A 374 -42.68 21.96 -20.40
N ARG A 375 -43.60 22.37 -21.29
CA ARG A 375 -43.28 22.49 -22.73
C ARG A 375 -42.27 23.61 -23.00
N SER A 376 -41.57 23.52 -24.13
CA SER A 376 -40.66 24.58 -24.61
C SER A 376 -41.31 25.96 -24.70
N ASP A 377 -42.63 26.01 -24.94
CA ASP A 377 -43.40 27.25 -25.12
C ASP A 377 -43.38 28.18 -23.89
N TYR A 378 -43.12 27.65 -22.69
CA TYR A 378 -43.04 28.43 -21.46
C TYR A 378 -41.74 29.25 -21.34
N GLY A 379 -40.69 28.85 -22.06
CA GLY A 379 -39.38 29.48 -22.02
C GLY A 379 -38.53 29.11 -20.81
N SER A 380 -37.21 29.09 -20.98
CA SER A 380 -36.26 28.68 -19.93
C SER A 380 -36.38 29.43 -18.57
N PRO A 381 -36.66 30.74 -18.49
CA PRO A 381 -36.78 31.43 -17.20
C PRO A 381 -37.99 30.99 -16.38
N ALA A 382 -39.15 30.79 -17.05
CA ALA A 382 -40.36 30.32 -16.39
C ALA A 382 -40.23 28.87 -15.90
N ILE A 383 -39.51 28.04 -16.66
CA ILE A 383 -39.23 26.65 -16.28
C ILE A 383 -38.29 26.59 -15.07
N LEU A 384 -37.28 27.46 -15.01
CA LEU A 384 -36.42 27.58 -13.83
C LEU A 384 -37.26 28.02 -12.60
N GLN A 385 -38.15 28.99 -12.76
CA GLN A 385 -39.05 29.42 -11.68
C GLN A 385 -40.00 28.29 -11.22
N TYR A 386 -40.49 27.49 -12.17
CA TYR A 386 -41.31 26.31 -11.88
C TYR A 386 -40.55 25.30 -11.03
N TYR A 387 -39.33 24.90 -11.41
CA TYR A 387 -38.53 23.95 -10.64
C TYR A 387 -38.12 24.50 -9.26
N LEU A 388 -37.78 25.79 -9.16
CA LEU A 388 -37.50 26.44 -7.88
C LEU A 388 -38.72 26.45 -6.93
N HIS A 389 -39.94 26.47 -7.47
CA HIS A 389 -41.16 26.37 -6.66
C HIS A 389 -41.48 24.93 -6.27
N GLN A 390 -41.39 23.99 -7.22
CA GLN A 390 -41.70 22.57 -6.99
C GLN A 390 -40.68 21.88 -6.07
N LEU A 391 -39.41 22.28 -6.12
CA LEU A 391 -38.33 21.70 -5.31
C LEU A 391 -38.02 22.52 -4.04
N HIS A 392 -38.88 23.47 -3.67
CA HIS A 392 -38.62 24.40 -2.56
C HIS A 392 -38.32 23.69 -1.23
N GLU A 393 -39.06 22.61 -0.92
CA GLU A 393 -38.90 21.84 0.32
C GLU A 393 -37.54 21.11 0.39
N ILE A 394 -37.01 20.68 -0.76
CA ILE A 394 -35.73 19.96 -0.85
C ILE A 394 -34.55 20.95 -0.83
N ILE A 395 -34.71 22.11 -1.48
CA ILE A 395 -33.70 23.18 -1.47
C ILE A 395 -33.44 23.69 -0.05
N HIS A 396 -34.49 23.78 0.78
CA HIS A 396 -34.39 24.24 2.17
C HIS A 396 -34.29 23.10 3.19
N TYR A 397 -33.94 21.89 2.74
CA TYR A 397 -33.79 20.75 3.63
C TYR A 397 -32.59 20.95 4.57
N PRO A 398 -32.80 20.98 5.90
CA PRO A 398 -31.78 21.44 6.86
C PRO A 398 -30.55 20.53 6.93
N THR A 399 -30.71 19.23 6.66
CA THR A 399 -29.62 18.22 6.72
C THR A 399 -29.13 17.79 5.34
N LEU A 400 -29.28 18.65 4.31
CA LEU A 400 -28.85 18.33 2.94
C LEU A 400 -27.34 18.09 2.83
N GLN A 401 -26.54 18.80 3.63
CA GLN A 401 -25.09 18.58 3.66
C GLN A 401 -24.72 17.17 4.17
N ASP A 402 -25.49 16.64 5.13
CA ASP A 402 -25.32 15.27 5.64
C ASP A 402 -25.67 14.24 4.56
N VAL A 403 -26.70 14.52 3.76
CA VAL A 403 -27.07 13.69 2.60
C VAL A 403 -25.90 13.62 1.62
N PHE A 404 -25.34 14.77 1.21
CA PHE A 404 -24.19 14.80 0.30
C PHE A 404 -22.95 14.14 0.89
N HIS A 405 -22.75 14.26 2.20
CA HIS A 405 -21.67 13.59 2.92
C HIS A 405 -21.77 12.07 2.81
N CYS A 406 -22.94 11.48 3.12
CA CYS A 406 -23.14 10.03 3.04
C CYS A 406 -23.03 9.49 1.61
N PHE A 407 -23.56 10.21 0.62
CA PHE A 407 -23.38 9.79 -0.78
C PHE A 407 -21.91 9.88 -1.21
N ARG A 408 -21.16 10.90 -0.76
CA ARG A 408 -19.72 10.95 -1.03
C ARG A 408 -18.97 9.76 -0.42
N GLU A 409 -19.25 9.40 0.83
CA GLU A 409 -18.62 8.22 1.47
C GLU A 409 -18.87 6.95 0.64
N LEU A 410 -20.11 6.73 0.21
CA LEU A 410 -20.46 5.61 -0.66
C LEU A 410 -19.67 5.64 -1.97
N GLY A 411 -19.58 6.80 -2.61
CA GLY A 411 -18.87 6.96 -3.88
C GLY A 411 -17.37 6.80 -3.75
N ASN A 412 -16.78 7.30 -2.66
CA ASN A 412 -15.38 7.10 -2.34
C ASN A 412 -15.06 5.62 -2.12
N ALA A 413 -15.98 4.84 -1.53
CA ALA A 413 -15.83 3.39 -1.37
C ALA A 413 -15.86 2.66 -2.72
N ILE A 414 -16.79 3.03 -3.60
CA ILE A 414 -16.88 2.47 -4.97
C ILE A 414 -15.62 2.81 -5.77
N LEU A 415 -15.16 4.06 -5.68
CA LEU A 415 -13.92 4.49 -6.33
C LEU A 415 -12.69 3.78 -5.76
N PHE A 416 -12.66 3.52 -4.45
CA PHE A 416 -11.60 2.71 -3.84
C PHE A 416 -11.53 1.32 -4.46
N PHE A 417 -12.67 0.64 -4.64
CA PHE A 417 -12.74 -0.67 -5.30
C PHE A 417 -12.22 -0.64 -6.73
N LEU A 418 -12.60 0.40 -7.49
CA LEU A 418 -12.11 0.58 -8.86
C LEU A 418 -10.59 0.81 -8.90
N MET A 419 -10.08 1.69 -8.04
CA MET A 419 -8.66 2.11 -8.03
C MET A 419 -7.74 1.00 -7.51
N ILE A 420 -8.17 0.22 -6.51
CA ILE A 420 -7.37 -0.89 -5.99
C ILE A 420 -7.27 -2.03 -7.01
N GLU A 421 -8.34 -2.35 -7.75
CA GLU A 421 -8.30 -3.32 -8.84
C GLU A 421 -7.36 -2.85 -9.96
N GLN A 422 -7.51 -1.60 -10.42
CA GLN A 422 -6.65 -1.06 -11.46
C GLN A 422 -5.17 -1.09 -11.06
N SER A 423 -4.88 -0.81 -9.79
CA SER A 423 -3.51 -0.87 -9.27
C SER A 423 -3.00 -2.31 -9.15
N LEU A 424 -3.86 -3.25 -8.76
CA LEU A 424 -3.53 -4.67 -8.70
C LEU A 424 -3.21 -5.21 -10.09
N SER A 425 -4.03 -4.91 -11.10
CA SER A 425 -3.75 -5.31 -12.49
C SER A 425 -2.43 -4.75 -13.00
N GLN A 426 -2.05 -3.54 -12.60
CA GLN A 426 -0.76 -2.95 -13.00
C GLN A 426 0.44 -3.66 -12.37
N GLU A 427 0.34 -4.08 -11.11
CA GLU A 427 1.40 -4.87 -10.45
C GLU A 427 1.47 -6.29 -11.06
N GLU A 428 0.33 -6.94 -11.31
CA GLU A 428 0.29 -8.27 -11.93
C GLU A 428 0.88 -8.29 -13.34
N ILE A 429 0.57 -7.27 -14.17
CA ILE A 429 1.15 -7.17 -15.52
C ILE A 429 2.67 -7.03 -15.43
N LYS A 430 3.19 -6.26 -14.46
CA LYS A 430 4.63 -6.12 -14.25
C LYS A 430 5.25 -7.47 -13.89
N ASP A 431 4.61 -8.24 -13.02
CA ASP A 431 5.07 -9.58 -12.62
C ASP A 431 5.05 -10.55 -13.81
N LEU A 432 3.99 -10.55 -14.62
CA LEU A 432 3.88 -11.37 -15.83
C LEU A 432 4.96 -11.02 -16.86
N LEU A 433 5.28 -9.73 -17.04
CA LEU A 433 6.34 -9.30 -17.95
C LEU A 433 7.73 -9.75 -17.46
N GLN A 434 7.96 -9.79 -16.14
CA GLN A 434 9.20 -10.31 -15.57
C GLN A 434 9.27 -11.85 -15.64
N ALA A 435 8.13 -12.53 -15.55
CA ALA A 435 8.04 -13.99 -15.66
C ALA A 435 8.11 -14.51 -17.11
N ALA A 436 7.69 -13.70 -18.08
CA ALA A 436 7.56 -14.08 -19.50
C ALA A 436 8.78 -14.82 -20.09
N PRO A 437 10.04 -14.41 -19.86
CA PRO A 437 11.21 -15.11 -20.39
C PRO A 437 11.37 -16.54 -19.85
N PHE A 438 10.94 -16.80 -18.61
CA PHE A 438 11.06 -18.11 -17.97
C PHE A 438 9.90 -19.06 -18.36
N GLN A 439 8.79 -18.49 -18.83
CA GLN A 439 7.59 -19.19 -19.31
C GLN A 439 7.57 -19.40 -20.83
N ASN A 440 8.66 -19.05 -21.54
CA ASN A 440 8.76 -19.04 -23.00
C ASN A 440 7.72 -18.15 -23.71
N LEU A 441 7.25 -17.10 -23.06
CA LEU A 441 6.37 -16.11 -23.68
C LEU A 441 7.23 -15.10 -24.44
N ILE A 442 7.30 -15.27 -25.76
CA ILE A 442 8.12 -14.44 -26.65
C ILE A 442 7.22 -13.41 -27.35
N PRO A 443 7.58 -12.11 -27.31
CA PRO A 443 6.82 -11.10 -28.04
C PRO A 443 6.94 -11.32 -29.56
N ARG A 444 5.93 -10.90 -30.31
CA ARG A 444 5.89 -11.04 -31.76
C ARG A 444 7.13 -10.39 -32.40
N PRO A 445 8.02 -11.16 -33.07
CA PRO A 445 9.23 -10.59 -33.66
C PRO A 445 8.91 -9.85 -34.96
N TYR A 446 9.69 -8.80 -35.26
CA TYR A 446 9.61 -8.13 -36.55
C TYR A 446 10.08 -9.06 -37.67
N ALA A 447 9.25 -9.29 -38.70
CA ALA A 447 9.60 -10.08 -39.88
C ALA A 447 9.81 -9.13 -41.08
N LYS A 448 10.94 -9.28 -41.79
CA LYS A 448 11.19 -8.56 -43.05
C LYS A 448 10.37 -9.19 -44.18
N GLU A 449 10.12 -8.44 -45.25
CA GLU A 449 9.46 -8.97 -46.45
C GLU A 449 10.20 -10.21 -46.98
N GLY A 450 9.48 -11.32 -47.13
CA GLY A 450 10.02 -12.62 -47.54
C GLY A 450 10.47 -13.56 -46.40
N GLU A 451 10.49 -13.12 -45.14
CA GLU A 451 10.75 -13.99 -43.99
C GLU A 451 9.45 -14.59 -43.42
N SER A 452 9.44 -15.91 -43.15
CA SER A 452 8.32 -16.51 -42.42
C SER A 452 8.40 -16.20 -40.92
N LEU A 453 7.34 -15.58 -40.40
CA LEU A 453 7.21 -15.21 -38.99
C LEU A 453 7.37 -16.43 -38.07
N GLU A 454 6.79 -17.56 -38.46
CA GLU A 454 6.83 -18.83 -37.71
C GLU A 454 8.25 -19.39 -37.56
N ALA A 455 9.06 -19.35 -38.63
CA ALA A 455 10.44 -19.82 -38.55
C ALA A 455 11.27 -18.93 -37.60
N LYS A 456 10.95 -17.64 -37.54
CA LYS A 456 11.62 -16.70 -36.64
C LYS A 456 11.22 -16.93 -35.18
N ILE A 457 9.94 -17.18 -34.91
CA ILE A 457 9.46 -17.56 -33.58
C ILE A 457 10.16 -18.85 -33.13
N ARG A 458 10.18 -19.90 -33.95
CA ARG A 458 10.87 -21.16 -33.61
C ARG A 458 12.36 -20.99 -33.34
N ARG A 459 13.05 -20.12 -34.10
CA ARG A 459 14.46 -19.79 -33.85
C ARG A 459 14.65 -19.09 -32.50
N LEU A 460 13.73 -18.19 -32.12
CA LEU A 460 13.77 -17.51 -30.84
C LEU A 460 13.41 -18.43 -29.67
N GLU A 461 12.43 -19.31 -29.85
CA GLU A 461 12.11 -20.38 -28.89
C GLU A 461 13.32 -21.28 -28.65
N ALA A 462 14.02 -21.70 -29.71
CA ALA A 462 15.25 -22.48 -29.59
C ALA A 462 16.36 -21.71 -28.86
N LYS A 463 16.50 -20.40 -29.12
CA LYS A 463 17.49 -19.54 -28.45
C LYS A 463 17.21 -19.40 -26.95
N TYR A 464 15.94 -19.27 -26.57
CA TYR A 464 15.51 -19.02 -25.19
C TYR A 464 15.08 -20.28 -24.43
N ALA A 465 15.09 -21.46 -25.07
CA ALA A 465 14.78 -22.74 -24.45
C ALA A 465 15.60 -23.02 -23.18
N ALA A 466 16.85 -22.52 -23.12
CA ALA A 466 17.74 -22.63 -21.97
C ALA A 466 17.33 -21.76 -20.76
N MET A 467 16.33 -20.89 -20.89
CA MET A 467 15.77 -20.08 -19.78
C MET A 467 14.45 -20.65 -19.26
N SER A 468 13.87 -21.64 -19.95
CA SER A 468 12.59 -22.24 -19.57
C SER A 468 12.71 -23.05 -18.27
N LEU A 469 12.22 -22.48 -17.17
CA LEU A 469 12.42 -23.02 -15.83
C LEU A 469 11.85 -24.44 -15.69
N VAL A 470 10.59 -24.63 -16.11
CA VAL A 470 9.88 -25.92 -16.04
C VAL A 470 10.62 -27.00 -16.83
N ASN A 471 11.07 -26.69 -18.04
CA ASN A 471 11.76 -27.66 -18.90
C ASN A 471 13.14 -28.05 -18.37
N ILE A 472 13.86 -27.12 -17.73
CA ILE A 472 15.18 -27.39 -17.14
C ILE A 472 15.02 -28.27 -15.91
N ILE A 473 14.08 -27.96 -15.02
CA ILE A 473 13.90 -28.69 -13.77
C ILE A 473 13.30 -30.08 -14.02
N LYS A 474 12.45 -30.24 -15.03
CA LYS A 474 12.01 -31.59 -15.47
C LYS A 474 13.15 -32.45 -16.00
N LYS A 475 14.21 -31.85 -16.56
CA LYS A 475 15.37 -32.58 -17.10
C LYS A 475 16.44 -32.86 -16.06
N LEU A 476 16.69 -31.92 -15.15
CA LEU A 476 17.85 -31.93 -14.24
C LEU A 476 17.47 -32.05 -12.75
N GLY A 477 16.21 -31.77 -12.41
CA GLY A 477 15.74 -31.69 -11.03
C GLY A 477 15.20 -33.00 -10.48
N THR A 478 14.96 -32.99 -9.17
CA THR A 478 14.27 -34.07 -8.47
C THR A 478 12.76 -34.04 -8.73
N GLU A 479 12.06 -35.17 -8.55
CA GLU A 479 10.60 -35.24 -8.72
C GLU A 479 9.85 -34.23 -7.83
N LYS A 480 10.34 -34.00 -6.60
CA LYS A 480 9.80 -32.99 -5.67
C LYS A 480 9.94 -31.58 -6.24
N GLN A 481 11.11 -31.24 -6.78
CA GLN A 481 11.33 -29.94 -7.42
C GLN A 481 10.49 -29.77 -8.68
N GLY A 482 10.28 -30.84 -9.45
CA GLY A 482 9.39 -30.85 -10.60
C GLY A 482 7.96 -30.42 -10.24
N LYS A 483 7.35 -31.06 -9.23
CA LYS A 483 6.01 -30.71 -8.76
C LYS A 483 5.91 -29.27 -8.25
N LEU A 484 6.87 -28.84 -7.41
CA LEU A 484 6.89 -27.47 -6.87
C LEU A 484 6.98 -26.40 -7.96
N VAL A 485 7.71 -26.67 -9.04
CA VAL A 485 7.89 -25.72 -10.14
C VAL A 485 6.65 -25.67 -11.02
N GLU A 486 5.95 -26.79 -11.23
CA GLU A 486 4.66 -26.79 -11.92
C GLU A 486 3.62 -25.97 -11.15
N GLU A 487 3.55 -26.13 -9.83
CA GLU A 487 2.67 -25.33 -8.97
C GLU A 487 3.06 -23.84 -8.98
N SER A 488 4.35 -23.53 -8.89
CA SER A 488 4.85 -22.15 -8.89
C SER A 488 4.64 -21.46 -10.24
N ASP A 489 4.81 -22.18 -11.35
CA ASP A 489 4.55 -21.67 -12.70
C ASP A 489 3.07 -21.37 -12.90
N LEU A 490 2.19 -22.25 -12.40
CA LEU A 490 0.74 -22.03 -12.41
C LEU A 490 0.37 -20.74 -11.66
N LEU A 491 0.86 -20.56 -10.43
CA LEU A 491 0.61 -19.35 -9.62
C LEU A 491 1.19 -18.07 -10.25
N THR A 492 2.29 -18.19 -10.99
CA THR A 492 2.90 -17.04 -11.67
C THR A 492 2.11 -16.65 -12.91
N ARG A 493 1.63 -17.65 -13.65
CA ARG A 493 0.87 -17.48 -14.89
C ARG A 493 -0.56 -17.05 -14.63
N GLU A 494 -1.25 -17.61 -13.64
CA GLU A 494 -2.67 -17.34 -13.37
C GLU A 494 -2.83 -16.13 -12.47
N ARG A 495 -3.05 -14.96 -13.09
CA ARG A 495 -3.29 -13.67 -12.44
C ARG A 495 -4.67 -13.14 -12.78
N LEU A 496 -5.23 -12.27 -11.93
CA LEU A 496 -6.59 -11.76 -12.11
C LEU A 496 -6.74 -10.97 -13.41
N CYS A 497 -5.72 -10.18 -13.79
CA CYS A 497 -5.69 -9.37 -15.00
C CYS A 497 -5.85 -10.13 -16.33
N ILE A 498 -5.77 -11.47 -16.33
CA ILE A 498 -5.88 -12.28 -17.55
C ILE A 498 -7.34 -12.44 -18.00
N GLY A 499 -8.31 -12.28 -17.09
CA GLY A 499 -9.72 -12.39 -17.46
C GLY A 499 -10.74 -12.30 -16.33
N LEU A 500 -10.33 -11.86 -15.13
CA LEU A 500 -11.21 -11.71 -13.98
C LEU A 500 -11.30 -10.24 -13.57
N THR A 501 -12.52 -9.81 -13.25
CA THR A 501 -12.88 -8.44 -12.88
C THR A 501 -13.53 -8.46 -11.50
N THR A 502 -12.82 -7.95 -10.49
CA THR A 502 -13.34 -7.97 -9.11
C THR A 502 -14.42 -6.91 -8.88
N PHE A 503 -14.35 -5.80 -9.61
CA PHE A 503 -15.21 -4.64 -9.50
C PHE A 503 -16.64 -4.95 -9.95
N GLU A 504 -16.78 -5.80 -10.97
CA GLU A 504 -18.09 -6.31 -11.43
C GLU A 504 -18.79 -7.08 -10.31
N VAL A 505 -18.08 -8.02 -9.68
CA VAL A 505 -18.60 -8.79 -8.54
C VAL A 505 -18.99 -7.88 -7.37
N MET A 506 -18.21 -6.82 -7.12
CA MET A 506 -18.53 -5.84 -6.08
C MET A 506 -19.79 -5.03 -6.42
N LEU A 507 -19.94 -4.59 -7.68
CA LEU A 507 -21.14 -3.88 -8.13
C LEU A 507 -22.39 -4.76 -8.06
N ASP A 508 -22.30 -6.03 -8.45
CA ASP A 508 -23.41 -6.98 -8.32
C ASP A 508 -23.79 -7.26 -6.86
N ARG A 509 -22.80 -7.28 -5.97
CA ARG A 509 -23.06 -7.39 -4.54
C ARG A 509 -23.75 -6.14 -3.98
N ILE A 510 -23.33 -4.94 -4.39
CA ILE A 510 -24.02 -3.69 -4.03
C ILE A 510 -25.45 -3.69 -4.59
N ARG A 511 -25.65 -4.19 -5.81
CA ARG A 511 -26.97 -4.35 -6.42
C ARG A 511 -27.87 -5.26 -5.59
N SER A 512 -27.35 -6.37 -5.06
CA SER A 512 -28.13 -7.25 -4.18
C SER A 512 -28.64 -6.52 -2.94
N PHE A 513 -27.82 -5.67 -2.32
CA PHE A 513 -28.24 -4.88 -1.15
C PHE A 513 -29.36 -3.89 -1.48
N LEU A 514 -29.35 -3.31 -2.68
CA LEU A 514 -30.40 -2.39 -3.13
C LEU A 514 -31.71 -3.11 -3.50
N LEU A 515 -31.64 -4.31 -4.08
CA LEU A 515 -32.81 -5.08 -4.49
C LEU A 515 -33.56 -5.72 -3.30
N ASP A 516 -32.87 -5.93 -2.18
CA ASP A 516 -33.45 -6.48 -0.95
C ASP A 516 -34.48 -5.53 -0.30
N ASP A 517 -34.39 -4.21 -0.56
CA ASP A 517 -35.27 -3.21 0.06
C ASP A 517 -36.29 -2.62 -0.95
N PRO A 518 -37.61 -2.70 -0.66
CA PRO A 518 -38.67 -2.16 -1.52
C PRO A 518 -38.69 -0.63 -1.64
N ILE A 519 -37.91 0.10 -0.84
CA ILE A 519 -37.78 1.57 -0.99
C ILE A 519 -37.15 1.92 -2.35
N TRP A 520 -36.20 1.10 -2.83
CA TRP A 520 -35.46 1.32 -4.07
C TRP A 520 -36.18 0.77 -5.30
N THR A 521 -36.92 -0.32 -5.14
CA THR A 521 -37.73 -0.92 -6.18
C THR A 521 -39.19 -0.61 -5.92
N ASN A 522 -39.78 0.32 -6.68
CA ASN A 522 -41.22 0.51 -6.66
C ASN A 522 -41.88 -0.77 -7.20
N ASN A 523 -42.17 -1.70 -6.29
CA ASN A 523 -42.69 -3.00 -6.64
C ASN A 523 -44.05 -2.79 -7.32
N PRO A 524 -44.26 -3.28 -8.57
CA PRO A 524 -45.52 -3.10 -9.30
C PRO A 524 -46.72 -3.85 -8.68
N SER A 525 -46.56 -4.44 -7.50
CA SER A 525 -47.59 -5.20 -6.79
C SER A 525 -48.75 -4.35 -6.29
N SER A 526 -48.59 -3.02 -6.14
CA SER A 526 -49.71 -2.10 -5.84
C SER A 526 -50.44 -1.59 -7.09
N ALA A 527 -49.88 -1.81 -8.29
CA ALA A 527 -50.48 -1.39 -9.56
C ALA A 527 -51.35 -2.48 -10.22
N ILE A 528 -51.43 -3.69 -9.64
CA ILE A 528 -52.28 -4.77 -10.17
C ILE A 528 -53.77 -4.52 -9.86
N SER A 529 -54.13 -3.55 -9.01
CA SER A 529 -55.52 -3.21 -8.72
C SER A 529 -56.08 -2.03 -9.52
N SER A 530 -55.31 -1.43 -10.44
CA SER A 530 -55.82 -0.35 -11.29
C SER A 530 -55.35 -0.55 -12.71
N ASN A 531 -56.30 -0.64 -13.65
CA ASN A 531 -56.09 -0.65 -15.10
C ASN A 531 -55.48 0.69 -15.58
N ILE A 532 -54.26 1.00 -15.14
CA ILE A 532 -53.51 2.18 -15.56
C ILE A 532 -52.25 1.65 -16.26
N SER A 533 -52.08 2.10 -17.49
CA SER A 533 -51.03 1.65 -18.41
C SER A 533 -49.64 1.69 -17.74
N PRO A 534 -48.72 0.75 -18.00
CA PRO A 534 -47.34 0.80 -17.50
C PRO A 534 -46.54 2.03 -18.00
N LEU A 535 -47.12 2.83 -18.90
CA LEU A 535 -46.64 4.13 -19.38
C LEU A 535 -47.09 5.34 -18.53
N SER A 536 -47.89 5.13 -17.48
CA SER A 536 -48.52 6.20 -16.69
C SER A 536 -47.68 6.76 -15.54
N ASN A 537 -46.58 6.10 -15.17
CA ASN A 537 -45.66 6.55 -14.11
C ASN A 537 -44.65 7.63 -14.57
N ILE A 538 -44.85 8.26 -15.73
CA ILE A 538 -43.88 9.24 -16.27
C ILE A 538 -43.76 10.47 -15.37
N ASP A 539 -44.85 10.93 -14.76
CA ASP A 539 -44.89 12.15 -13.94
C ASP A 539 -44.66 11.89 -12.44
N ASP A 540 -44.60 10.62 -12.03
CA ASP A 540 -44.40 10.23 -10.64
C ASP A 540 -42.93 10.41 -10.22
N THR A 541 -42.73 10.95 -9.02
CA THR A 541 -41.41 11.34 -8.47
C THR A 541 -40.84 10.34 -7.48
N HIS A 542 -41.47 9.17 -7.37
CA HIS A 542 -41.17 8.16 -6.36
C HIS A 542 -39.93 7.30 -6.67
N ASP A 543 -39.48 7.29 -7.92
CA ASP A 543 -38.28 6.55 -8.36
C ASP A 543 -37.00 7.29 -7.91
N PHE A 544 -35.93 6.56 -7.60
CA PHE A 544 -34.69 7.16 -7.09
C PHE A 544 -34.05 8.14 -8.08
N HIS A 545 -34.09 7.85 -9.39
CA HIS A 545 -33.55 8.78 -10.38
C HIS A 545 -34.20 10.17 -10.35
N ARG A 546 -35.48 10.28 -9.93
CA ARG A 546 -36.16 11.58 -9.76
C ARG A 546 -35.69 12.35 -8.54
N ILE A 547 -35.43 11.63 -7.44
CA ILE A 547 -34.83 12.21 -6.24
C ILE A 547 -33.42 12.71 -6.56
N TRP A 548 -32.64 11.90 -7.30
CA TRP A 548 -31.31 12.31 -7.76
C TRP A 548 -31.36 13.51 -8.71
N SER A 549 -32.35 13.60 -9.61
CA SER A 549 -32.57 14.80 -10.43
C SER A 549 -32.84 16.06 -9.61
N ALA A 550 -33.56 15.94 -8.48
CA ALA A 550 -33.77 17.06 -7.57
C ALA A 550 -32.47 17.45 -6.84
N LEU A 551 -31.69 16.48 -6.38
CA LEU A 551 -30.36 16.73 -5.79
C LEU A 551 -29.41 17.37 -6.80
N GLN A 552 -29.43 16.90 -8.06
CA GLN A 552 -28.67 17.46 -9.17
C GLN A 552 -29.05 18.90 -9.47
N PHE A 553 -30.33 19.21 -9.43
CA PHE A 553 -30.78 20.58 -9.53
C PHE A 553 -30.14 21.46 -8.44
N ILE A 554 -30.06 20.97 -7.19
CA ILE A 554 -29.53 21.74 -6.06
C ILE A 554 -28.02 21.98 -6.17
N TYR A 555 -27.20 20.94 -6.42
CA TYR A 555 -25.74 21.15 -6.51
C TYR A 555 -25.31 21.86 -7.81
N CYS A 556 -26.19 21.91 -8.82
CA CYS A 556 -25.96 22.76 -9.98
C CYS A 556 -26.18 24.24 -9.67
N LEU A 557 -26.97 24.60 -8.64
CA LEU A 557 -27.27 26.00 -8.34
C LEU A 557 -25.97 26.76 -8.07
N PRO A 558 -25.78 27.95 -8.69
CA PRO A 558 -24.63 28.78 -8.39
C PRO A 558 -24.69 29.23 -6.92
N THR A 559 -23.51 29.27 -6.29
CA THR A 559 -23.36 29.80 -4.94
C THR A 559 -23.74 31.28 -4.89
N ARG A 560 -24.35 31.71 -3.78
CA ARG A 560 -24.88 33.08 -3.64
C ARG A 560 -23.78 34.10 -3.32
N HIS A 561 -22.64 33.65 -2.81
CA HIS A 561 -21.47 34.47 -2.47
C HIS A 561 -20.19 33.90 -3.11
N GLU A 562 -19.27 34.77 -3.56
CA GLU A 562 -17.98 34.36 -4.16
C GLU A 562 -17.08 33.57 -3.19
N ASN A 563 -17.30 33.68 -1.88
CA ASN A 563 -16.57 32.97 -0.84
C ASN A 563 -17.19 31.62 -0.45
N ASP A 564 -18.38 31.29 -0.97
CA ASP A 564 -19.02 30.00 -0.68
C ASP A 564 -18.39 28.91 -1.55
N MET A 565 -17.95 27.84 -0.90
CA MET A 565 -17.30 26.71 -1.56
C MET A 565 -18.31 25.91 -2.39
N ASN A 566 -17.92 25.55 -3.60
CA ASN A 566 -18.79 24.74 -4.46
C ASN A 566 -18.87 23.29 -3.97
N VAL A 567 -19.94 22.59 -4.37
CA VAL A 567 -20.15 21.17 -4.03
C VAL A 567 -18.99 20.30 -4.53
N GLU A 568 -18.44 20.58 -5.71
CA GLU A 568 -17.27 19.87 -6.23
C GLU A 568 -16.00 20.07 -5.38
N GLN A 569 -15.86 21.18 -4.66
CA GLN A 569 -14.71 21.42 -3.77
C GLN A 569 -14.90 20.77 -2.40
N LEU A 570 -16.15 20.63 -1.95
CA LEU A 570 -16.49 20.04 -0.65
C LEU A 570 -16.58 18.51 -0.69
N TYR A 571 -17.10 17.95 -1.80
CA TYR A 571 -17.40 16.53 -1.93
C TYR A 571 -16.71 15.83 -3.11
N GLY A 572 -16.14 16.58 -4.05
CA GLY A 572 -15.52 16.01 -5.26
C GLY A 572 -16.50 15.23 -6.13
N GLU A 573 -15.96 14.37 -6.99
CA GLU A 573 -16.73 13.52 -7.89
C GLU A 573 -17.29 12.27 -7.20
N GLY A 574 -16.88 11.96 -5.97
CA GLY A 574 -17.39 10.84 -5.19
C GLY A 574 -18.91 10.89 -5.01
N LEU A 575 -19.46 12.09 -4.76
CA LEU A 575 -20.91 12.31 -4.71
C LEU A 575 -21.63 11.79 -5.98
N ASN A 576 -21.12 12.18 -7.15
CA ASN A 576 -21.73 11.81 -8.43
C ASN A 576 -21.55 10.32 -8.74
N PHE A 577 -20.39 9.76 -8.39
CA PHE A 577 -20.14 8.31 -8.52
C PHE A 577 -21.17 7.49 -7.74
N ALA A 578 -21.54 7.89 -6.52
CA ALA A 578 -22.54 7.20 -5.73
C ALA A 578 -23.94 7.24 -6.37
N GLY A 579 -24.42 8.43 -6.72
CA GLY A 579 -25.74 8.61 -7.33
C GLY A 579 -25.87 7.90 -8.67
N CYS A 580 -24.89 8.07 -9.57
CA CYS A 580 -24.86 7.38 -10.86
C CYS A 580 -24.76 5.86 -10.69
N THR A 581 -24.01 5.35 -9.70
CA THR A 581 -23.93 3.90 -9.46
C THR A 581 -25.30 3.35 -9.05
N ILE A 582 -25.99 3.97 -8.08
CA ILE A 582 -27.33 3.51 -7.67
C ILE A 582 -28.31 3.53 -8.85
N ILE A 583 -28.36 4.63 -9.63
CA ILE A 583 -29.22 4.74 -10.82
C ILE A 583 -28.93 3.62 -11.82
N ARG A 584 -27.65 3.31 -12.04
CA ARG A 584 -27.25 2.27 -12.99
C ARG A 584 -27.59 0.86 -12.50
N LEU A 585 -27.40 0.58 -11.21
CA LEU A 585 -27.69 -0.72 -10.60
C LEU A 585 -29.21 -1.00 -10.53
N LEU A 586 -30.04 0.05 -10.35
CA LEU A 586 -31.50 -0.02 -10.45
C LEU A 586 -32.02 -0.07 -11.90
N ASN A 587 -31.11 0.00 -12.88
CA ASN A 587 -31.42 0.06 -14.31
C ASN A 587 -32.32 1.25 -14.72
N GLU A 588 -32.22 2.38 -14.00
CA GLU A 588 -32.99 3.60 -14.26
C GLU A 588 -32.26 4.62 -15.13
N HIS A 589 -31.05 4.29 -15.62
CA HIS A 589 -30.20 5.22 -16.37
C HIS A 589 -30.89 5.88 -17.57
N ARG A 590 -31.63 5.12 -18.41
CA ARG A 590 -32.34 5.69 -19.57
C ARG A 590 -33.46 6.63 -19.16
N LYS A 591 -34.17 6.30 -18.07
CA LYS A 591 -35.22 7.17 -17.50
C LYS A 591 -34.60 8.47 -16.99
N PHE A 592 -33.49 8.38 -16.28
CA PHE A 592 -32.76 9.55 -15.80
C PHE A 592 -32.35 10.49 -16.94
N GLU A 593 -31.70 9.98 -17.99
CA GLU A 593 -31.27 10.82 -19.12
C GLU A 593 -32.42 11.51 -19.86
N THR A 594 -33.61 10.91 -19.86
CA THR A 594 -34.80 11.47 -20.54
C THR A 594 -35.60 12.40 -19.65
N TYR A 595 -35.70 12.12 -18.36
CA TYR A 595 -36.61 12.80 -17.44
C TYR A 595 -35.92 13.70 -16.40
N ASP A 596 -34.61 13.86 -16.46
CA ASP A 596 -33.89 14.77 -15.55
C ASP A 596 -34.31 16.24 -15.71
N PHE A 597 -34.56 16.91 -14.58
CA PHE A 597 -35.03 18.31 -14.55
C PHE A 597 -33.98 19.28 -15.09
N THR A 598 -32.70 19.04 -14.79
CA THR A 598 -31.61 19.92 -15.21
C THR A 598 -31.29 19.75 -16.70
N TYR A 599 -31.30 18.51 -17.21
CA TYR A 599 -31.10 18.25 -18.64
C TYR A 599 -32.23 18.81 -19.49
N HIS A 600 -33.47 18.72 -18.99
CA HIS A 600 -34.62 19.34 -19.62
C HIS A 600 -34.47 20.86 -19.71
N LEU A 601 -34.12 21.53 -18.60
CA LEU A 601 -33.87 22.97 -18.59
C LEU A 601 -32.74 23.37 -19.54
N PHE A 602 -31.64 22.61 -19.55
CA PHE A 602 -30.50 22.86 -20.43
C PHE A 602 -30.88 22.74 -21.91
N LYS A 603 -31.68 21.72 -22.27
CA LYS A 603 -32.15 21.51 -23.65
C LYS A 603 -33.00 22.68 -24.15
N ILE A 604 -33.86 23.23 -23.29
CA ILE A 604 -34.73 24.38 -23.63
C ILE A 604 -33.94 25.68 -23.64
N ASN A 605 -33.03 25.91 -22.69
CA ASN A 605 -32.18 27.10 -22.76
C ASN A 605 -31.32 27.10 -24.03
N ARG A 606 -30.85 25.93 -24.48
CA ARG A 606 -30.10 25.81 -25.74
C ARG A 606 -30.92 26.19 -26.97
N SER A 607 -32.24 25.98 -26.97
CA SER A 607 -33.12 26.44 -28.05
C SER A 607 -33.45 27.92 -27.95
N ASP A 608 -33.66 28.42 -26.73
CA ASP A 608 -34.23 29.74 -26.50
C ASP A 608 -33.19 30.85 -26.32
N GLN A 609 -31.95 30.50 -25.95
CA GLN A 609 -30.80 31.39 -25.72
C GLN A 609 -31.09 32.62 -24.83
N LYS A 610 -32.02 32.50 -23.88
CA LYS A 610 -32.34 33.56 -22.92
C LYS A 610 -31.30 33.63 -21.81
N GLU A 611 -30.95 34.85 -21.40
CA GLU A 611 -29.91 35.15 -20.38
C GLU A 611 -30.50 35.87 -19.15
N ASP A 612 -31.74 35.54 -18.78
CA ASP A 612 -32.42 36.19 -17.65
C ASP A 612 -31.89 35.71 -16.29
N GLU A 613 -31.98 36.57 -15.27
CA GLU A 613 -31.77 36.18 -13.87
C GLU A 613 -33.11 35.89 -13.18
N VAL A 614 -33.24 34.69 -12.62
CA VAL A 614 -34.47 34.26 -11.93
C VAL A 614 -34.15 33.97 -10.47
N LYS A 615 -34.75 34.74 -9.54
CA LYS A 615 -34.52 34.62 -8.08
C LYS A 615 -33.03 34.58 -7.70
N ASN A 616 -32.22 35.49 -8.23
CA ASN A 616 -30.76 35.61 -8.02
C ASN A 616 -29.94 34.41 -8.57
N VAL A 617 -30.50 33.63 -9.49
CA VAL A 617 -29.78 32.58 -10.23
C VAL A 617 -29.60 33.07 -11.67
N SER A 618 -28.34 33.26 -12.07
CA SER A 618 -27.99 33.58 -13.45
C SER A 618 -28.14 32.33 -14.32
N LEU A 619 -29.02 32.40 -15.32
CA LEU A 619 -29.34 31.26 -16.18
C LEU A 619 -28.14 30.77 -17.04
N PRO A 620 -27.26 31.64 -17.56
CA PRO A 620 -26.05 31.21 -18.26
C PRO A 620 -25.08 30.42 -17.37
N THR A 621 -24.82 30.89 -16.15
CA THR A 621 -23.89 30.20 -15.24
C THR A 621 -24.45 28.87 -14.76
N PHE A 622 -25.76 28.81 -14.50
CA PHE A 622 -26.45 27.58 -14.13
C PHE A 622 -26.43 26.55 -15.27
N THR A 623 -26.70 26.95 -16.51
CA THR A 623 -26.70 26.04 -17.66
C THR A 623 -25.31 25.53 -18.02
N GLU A 624 -24.26 26.35 -17.84
CA GLU A 624 -22.88 25.90 -17.98
C GLU A 624 -22.51 24.85 -16.91
N ARG A 625 -22.91 25.06 -15.65
CA ARG A 625 -22.73 24.06 -14.57
C ARG A 625 -23.46 22.75 -14.88
N ILE A 626 -24.71 22.82 -15.33
CA ILE A 626 -25.48 21.64 -15.74
C ILE A 626 -24.74 20.86 -16.82
N ARG A 627 -24.20 21.55 -17.83
CA ARG A 627 -23.42 20.89 -18.90
C ARG A 627 -22.20 20.16 -18.36
N LYS A 628 -21.47 20.74 -17.39
CA LYS A 628 -20.31 20.10 -16.75
C LYS A 628 -20.70 18.80 -16.03
N PHE A 629 -21.75 18.84 -15.21
CA PHE A 629 -22.26 17.65 -14.52
C PHE A 629 -22.87 16.62 -15.48
N GLN A 630 -23.50 17.06 -16.58
CA GLN A 630 -23.99 16.16 -17.63
C GLN A 630 -22.84 15.34 -18.26
N ILE A 631 -21.74 16.00 -18.61
CA ILE A 631 -20.55 15.33 -19.16
C ILE A 631 -19.96 14.36 -18.13
N LEU A 632 -19.85 14.78 -16.86
CA LEU A 632 -19.36 13.93 -15.78
C LEU A 632 -20.23 12.68 -15.59
N ASN A 633 -21.55 12.84 -15.49
CA ASN A 633 -22.48 11.73 -15.33
C ASN A 633 -22.40 10.76 -16.52
N GLN A 634 -22.29 11.26 -17.75
CA GLN A 634 -22.11 10.42 -18.94
C GLN A 634 -20.80 9.62 -18.89
N GLN A 635 -19.71 10.22 -18.43
CA GLN A 635 -18.42 9.52 -18.26
C GLN A 635 -18.54 8.43 -17.19
N ILE A 636 -19.21 8.71 -16.07
CA ILE A 636 -19.43 7.73 -15.00
C ILE A 636 -20.30 6.57 -15.51
N PHE A 637 -21.42 6.87 -16.20
CA PHE A 637 -22.27 5.82 -16.78
C PHE A 637 -21.53 5.00 -17.83
N ALA A 638 -20.73 5.61 -18.70
CA ALA A 638 -19.90 4.88 -19.66
C ALA A 638 -18.89 3.96 -18.96
N CYS A 639 -18.26 4.43 -17.88
CA CYS A 639 -17.37 3.63 -17.06
C CYS A 639 -18.12 2.43 -16.44
N LEU A 640 -19.24 2.65 -15.77
CA LEU A 640 -20.03 1.59 -15.14
C LEU A 640 -20.60 0.60 -16.16
N ASN A 641 -21.02 1.08 -17.34
CA ASN A 641 -21.52 0.22 -18.42
C ASN A 641 -20.45 -0.73 -18.93
N LYS A 642 -19.18 -0.30 -19.01
CA LYS A 642 -18.08 -1.17 -19.43
C LYS A 642 -17.97 -2.43 -18.56
N TYR A 643 -18.23 -2.31 -17.26
CA TYR A 643 -18.17 -3.40 -16.31
C TYR A 643 -19.50 -4.20 -16.24
N LEU A 644 -20.65 -3.51 -16.30
CA LEU A 644 -21.96 -4.15 -16.16
C LEU A 644 -22.54 -4.73 -17.48
N CYS A 645 -21.83 -4.62 -18.60
CA CYS A 645 -22.29 -5.13 -19.90
C CYS A 645 -22.08 -6.65 -20.09
N HIS A 646 -21.38 -7.34 -19.18
CA HIS A 646 -21.00 -8.75 -19.33
C HIS A 646 -21.80 -9.75 -18.48
N THR A 647 -22.82 -9.32 -17.74
CA THR A 647 -23.76 -10.26 -17.11
C THR A 647 -24.69 -10.88 -18.17
N THR A 648 -24.16 -11.75 -19.03
CA THR A 648 -24.84 -12.84 -19.78
C THR A 648 -23.91 -13.37 -20.88
N THR A 649 -22.83 -14.07 -20.53
CA THR A 649 -22.07 -14.86 -21.53
C THR A 649 -22.15 -16.37 -21.40
N ASP A 650 -22.88 -16.96 -20.43
CA ASP A 650 -23.05 -18.42 -20.43
C ASP A 650 -24.49 -18.95 -20.27
N GLU A 651 -25.48 -18.10 -20.01
CA GLU A 651 -26.89 -18.44 -20.22
C GLU A 651 -27.59 -17.17 -20.70
N ILE A 652 -28.00 -17.14 -21.96
CA ILE A 652 -29.01 -16.18 -22.42
C ILE A 652 -30.35 -16.87 -22.16
N PRO A 653 -31.03 -16.68 -21.01
CA PRO A 653 -32.48 -16.69 -21.09
C PRO A 653 -32.78 -15.49 -21.99
N VAL A 654 -33.34 -15.75 -23.17
CA VAL A 654 -33.88 -14.72 -24.08
C VAL A 654 -34.46 -13.62 -23.20
N GLU A 655 -33.84 -12.42 -23.18
CA GLU A 655 -34.36 -11.31 -22.38
C GLU A 655 -35.83 -11.16 -22.79
N GLN A 656 -36.75 -11.57 -21.92
CA GLN A 656 -38.17 -11.42 -22.15
C GLN A 656 -38.47 -9.93 -22.02
N VAL A 657 -38.20 -9.19 -23.10
CA VAL A 657 -38.72 -7.85 -23.26
C VAL A 657 -40.22 -7.96 -23.10
N LYS A 658 -40.80 -7.20 -22.16
CA LYS A 658 -42.25 -7.15 -21.99
C LYS A 658 -42.89 -6.71 -23.31
N CYS A 659 -43.34 -7.68 -24.08
CA CYS A 659 -44.06 -7.43 -25.33
C CYS A 659 -45.44 -6.87 -24.97
N LEU A 660 -45.70 -5.64 -25.40
CA LEU A 660 -47.05 -5.10 -25.38
C LEU A 660 -47.88 -5.91 -26.39
N THR A 661 -49.01 -6.44 -25.95
CA THR A 661 -49.93 -7.11 -26.86
C THR A 661 -50.46 -6.08 -27.86
N PRO A 662 -50.33 -6.31 -29.17
CA PRO A 662 -50.99 -5.45 -30.15
C PRO A 662 -52.50 -5.51 -29.90
N MET A 663 -53.20 -4.40 -30.06
CA MET A 663 -54.65 -4.36 -29.89
C MET A 663 -55.31 -5.42 -30.76
N THR A 664 -55.85 -6.46 -30.14
CA THR A 664 -56.65 -7.48 -30.82
C THR A 664 -57.99 -6.85 -31.18
N LEU A 665 -58.22 -6.60 -32.47
CA LEU A 665 -59.57 -6.37 -33.00
C LEU A 665 -60.42 -7.60 -32.65
N GLN A 666 -61.57 -7.37 -32.00
CA GLN A 666 -62.50 -8.41 -31.51
C GLN A 666 -63.17 -9.27 -32.61
N THR A 667 -62.65 -9.31 -33.84
CA THR A 667 -63.32 -9.90 -35.02
C THR A 667 -62.70 -11.19 -35.55
N ILE A 668 -62.02 -12.01 -34.73
CA ILE A 668 -61.59 -13.36 -35.15
C ILE A 668 -62.04 -14.40 -34.12
N GLN A 669 -63.35 -14.69 -34.13
CA GLN A 669 -63.92 -15.95 -33.67
C GLN A 669 -64.86 -16.47 -34.77
N SER A 670 -64.30 -17.19 -35.75
CA SER A 670 -64.98 -18.32 -36.41
C SER A 670 -64.08 -18.96 -37.47
N SER A 671 -64.03 -20.29 -37.41
CA SER A 671 -63.67 -21.27 -38.45
C SER A 671 -62.20 -21.76 -38.64
N ILE A 672 -61.97 -22.95 -38.06
CA ILE A 672 -61.35 -24.17 -38.62
C ILE A 672 -59.79 -24.28 -38.68
N PRO A 673 -59.20 -25.40 -38.18
CA PRO A 673 -57.76 -25.68 -38.19
C PRO A 673 -57.35 -26.51 -39.42
N ILE A 674 -56.17 -26.26 -40.02
CA ILE A 674 -55.58 -27.21 -40.97
C ILE A 674 -54.04 -27.28 -40.87
N TYR A 675 -53.57 -28.53 -40.77
CA TYR A 675 -52.22 -29.10 -40.96
C TYR A 675 -51.22 -29.12 -39.78
N GLN A 676 -51.36 -30.17 -38.95
CA GLN A 676 -50.25 -30.94 -38.41
C GLN A 676 -49.67 -31.85 -39.52
N HIS A 677 -48.34 -31.90 -39.66
CA HIS A 677 -47.67 -33.01 -40.33
C HIS A 677 -46.58 -33.61 -39.42
N ASN A 678 -46.76 -34.91 -39.19
CA ASN A 678 -45.94 -35.83 -38.41
C ASN A 678 -44.46 -35.87 -38.83
N ARG A 679 -43.56 -36.02 -37.87
CA ARG A 679 -42.25 -36.69 -38.05
C ARG A 679 -42.09 -37.79 -37.00
N LEU A 680 -41.99 -39.04 -37.47
CA LEU A 680 -41.46 -40.20 -36.74
C LEU A 680 -39.96 -40.38 -37.09
N PRO A 681 -39.21 -41.18 -36.31
CA PRO A 681 -37.76 -41.03 -36.13
C PRO A 681 -36.88 -42.06 -36.85
N GLY A 682 -35.58 -41.73 -36.99
CA GLY A 682 -34.45 -42.67 -36.98
C GLY A 682 -33.80 -42.99 -38.34
N THR A 683 -32.50 -42.69 -38.47
CA THR A 683 -31.35 -43.60 -38.77
C THR A 683 -30.20 -42.94 -39.57
N THR A 684 -29.02 -42.95 -38.93
CA THR A 684 -27.65 -43.22 -39.43
C THR A 684 -26.99 -42.50 -40.63
N SER A 685 -25.70 -42.21 -40.38
CA SER A 685 -24.51 -42.20 -41.27
C SER A 685 -23.98 -40.86 -41.82
N GLU A 686 -22.78 -40.53 -41.31
CA GLU A 686 -21.56 -40.05 -41.98
C GLU A 686 -21.64 -39.10 -43.18
N CYS A 687 -21.21 -37.86 -42.95
CA CYS A 687 -20.06 -37.20 -43.59
C CYS A 687 -19.65 -35.98 -42.74
#